data_AF-A0A939YQV5-F1
#
_entry.id   AF-A0A939YQV5-F1
#
_cell.length_a   1.000
_cell.length_b   1.000
_cell.length_c   1.000
_cell.angle_alpha   90.00
_cell.angle_beta   90.00
_cell.angle_gamma   90.00
#
_symmetry.space_group_name_H-M   'P 1'
#
loop_
_entity.id
_entity.type
_entity.pdbx_description
1 polymer ?
#
loop_
_entity_poly.entity_id
_entity_poly.type
_entity_poly.pdbx_seq_one_letter_code
_entity_poly.pdbx_strand_id
1 'polypeptide(L)'
;MKNAKRVLAAVLAAAMTAPACVAAPALAASGVLINEVCTQNKNCYTDSNGEASDWIELYNPAGSAVDLSGYGLSDSPDTVRYTFPQGASIPAGGYLVIAAAKGEGGANEYRTGFSLSKSGETLILTDAAGGVIERIDIPALAEDETYGRFPDTEGFTVMKPSPGASNYKAASMPEFSLAPGFYPAQDGLTLSIDCTDTVYYTLDSSDPTTSSTAQVYSGAIPIYDRSSEENVYSKYQHQDNSPYSITLQTRFMANSAKFDKATVVRAVSRSADGTYSPVVTATYFVMPQDKIDFYSQIPVVSLVTDPANLFDKDKGIYVCGQQYLDWKNSPQYNPAKSEWDTDNVANFFSKGKAWEREASVTLFCDGEQGFSQNMGIRIKGASTRNSQTKSFNVYARSEYGDSKLNYDLIKGNTAVDDGKEIKKYDSFSLRAVAWVDRMREAVIRPALKDMPALAGYDSNRCMLFLDGELWGMYDIIEKSSDYYIQSNYGIAAEDVALVKNGELEEGTDADLEELEALSEFCEKNSMTVQSNYDYVASKVDIESLIDCYAVGLYLGTWDWPNHNYLMWRSNGQQIDGNPYSDGKWRCGSFDFDYAAGLTYASFGGVEGYAHDSFRKFDKSKDDFPSPIFTSLLKNDSFRQRFADTFCSLAYSVFEAQKMKSIIADQESKYLKYMVMCGWRWNNGDPRGGYDQFSAEQGSYYSKELAKMATFFEKRADYAIEDMREYLGIHGDNATITVTRKGSGTVTAGTAEAVFSDSVWTGTYSDGSEVTLTAKPASGYRFDGWSGAVTSSDETVKVKAGKGVALTCTFTKLEAVRGDINGDGRANTADLVLLSKYLLGASEFSKAEWKSADLNSDGTADTFDLVFLRNIVTG
;
A
#
# COMPACT_ATOMS: atom_id res chain seq x y z
N MET A 1 26.84 -44.44 -1.44
CA MET A 1 26.86 -45.48 -0.39
C MET A 1 25.53 -45.43 0.35
N LYS A 2 24.86 -46.59 0.51
CA LYS A 2 23.79 -46.92 1.48
C LYS A 2 22.49 -46.10 1.36
N ASN A 3 21.30 -46.64 1.10
CA ASN A 3 20.81 -48.02 1.23
C ASN A 3 19.67 -48.32 0.23
N ALA A 4 19.78 -49.48 -0.41
CA ALA A 4 18.70 -50.22 -1.04
C ALA A 4 18.66 -51.63 -0.40
N LYS A 5 17.44 -52.24 -0.35
CA LYS A 5 17.06 -53.67 -0.18
C LYS A 5 15.78 -53.72 0.69
N ARG A 6 14.72 -54.52 0.43
CA ARG A 6 14.48 -55.74 -0.37
C ARG A 6 12.94 -55.92 -0.50
N VAL A 7 12.34 -56.22 -1.68
CA VAL A 7 12.11 -57.55 -2.33
C VAL A 7 10.93 -58.36 -1.75
N LEU A 8 9.87 -58.68 -2.52
CA LEU A 8 9.68 -59.92 -3.31
C LEU A 8 8.31 -59.96 -4.02
N ALA A 9 8.28 -60.51 -5.23
CA ALA A 9 7.12 -60.74 -6.09
C ALA A 9 6.30 -62.00 -5.70
N ALA A 10 5.02 -62.00 -6.07
CA ALA A 10 4.27 -63.23 -6.36
C ALA A 10 3.23 -62.97 -7.46
N VAL A 11 3.43 -63.62 -8.61
CA VAL A 11 2.44 -63.80 -9.67
C VAL A 11 1.61 -65.03 -9.31
N LEU A 12 0.28 -64.89 -9.31
CA LEU A 12 -0.64 -66.02 -9.39
C LEU A 12 -1.81 -65.64 -10.28
N ALA A 13 -1.86 -66.27 -11.45
CA ALA A 13 -3.03 -66.31 -12.30
C ALA A 13 -4.05 -67.28 -11.69
N ALA A 14 -5.28 -66.81 -11.46
CA ALA A 14 -6.45 -67.64 -11.22
C ALA A 14 -7.59 -67.10 -12.09
N ALA A 15 -7.95 -67.87 -13.11
CA ALA A 15 -9.17 -67.67 -13.89
C ALA A 15 -10.38 -68.08 -13.03
N MET A 16 -11.34 -67.18 -12.78
CA MET A 16 -12.71 -67.54 -12.38
C MET A 16 -13.71 -66.48 -12.86
N THR A 17 -14.53 -66.90 -13.83
CA THR A 17 -15.98 -66.67 -13.98
C THR A 17 -16.58 -65.35 -13.48
N ALA A 18 -17.21 -64.64 -14.42
CA ALA A 18 -18.14 -63.54 -14.18
C ALA A 18 -19.17 -63.90 -13.08
N PRO A 19 -19.24 -63.13 -11.98
CA PRO A 19 -20.44 -63.04 -11.19
C PRO A 19 -21.42 -62.11 -11.89
N ALA A 20 -22.67 -62.54 -11.90
CA ALA A 20 -23.81 -61.80 -12.39
C ALA A 20 -23.86 -60.36 -11.85
N CYS A 21 -24.45 -59.49 -12.66
CA CYS A 21 -24.98 -58.17 -12.30
C CYS A 21 -25.43 -58.15 -10.84
N VAL A 22 -24.60 -57.59 -9.96
CA VAL A 22 -25.03 -57.19 -8.62
C VAL A 22 -25.57 -55.79 -8.81
N ALA A 23 -26.89 -55.68 -8.71
CA ALA A 23 -27.58 -54.40 -8.68
C ALA A 23 -26.88 -53.45 -7.69
N ALA A 24 -26.74 -52.20 -8.09
CA ALA A 24 -26.29 -51.11 -7.24
C ALA A 24 -27.00 -51.16 -5.87
N PRO A 25 -26.30 -50.91 -4.75
CA PRO A 25 -26.99 -50.71 -3.50
C PRO A 25 -27.90 -49.49 -3.67
N ALA A 26 -29.18 -49.69 -3.41
CA ALA A 26 -30.18 -48.63 -3.42
C ALA A 26 -29.81 -47.57 -2.37
N LEU A 27 -29.22 -46.45 -2.81
CA LEU A 27 -28.99 -45.28 -1.97
C LEU A 27 -30.06 -44.23 -2.30
N ALA A 28 -31.26 -44.41 -1.75
CA ALA A 28 -32.29 -43.37 -1.71
C ALA A 28 -33.37 -43.77 -0.70
N ALA A 29 -33.11 -43.51 0.58
CA ALA A 29 -34.16 -43.53 1.59
C ALA A 29 -34.36 -42.16 2.30
N SER A 30 -33.38 -41.24 2.25
CA SER A 30 -33.45 -39.95 2.97
C SER A 30 -33.30 -38.68 2.10
N GLY A 31 -32.96 -38.79 0.81
CA GLY A 31 -33.07 -37.69 -0.17
C GLY A 31 -32.06 -36.53 -0.07
N VAL A 32 -31.15 -36.51 0.92
CA VAL A 32 -30.12 -35.46 1.10
C VAL A 32 -28.77 -36.08 1.43
N LEU A 33 -27.69 -35.50 0.89
CA LEU A 33 -26.31 -35.96 1.04
C LEU A 33 -25.41 -34.82 1.53
N ILE A 34 -24.33 -35.15 2.25
CA ILE A 34 -23.21 -34.23 2.38
C ILE A 34 -22.50 -34.17 1.02
N ASN A 35 -22.33 -32.99 0.45
CA ASN A 35 -21.76 -32.83 -0.90
C ASN A 35 -20.30 -32.38 -0.88
N GLU A 36 -20.00 -31.36 -0.08
CA GLU A 36 -18.70 -30.69 -0.07
C GLU A 36 -18.46 -30.06 1.31
N VAL A 37 -17.22 -30.07 1.78
CA VAL A 37 -16.83 -29.49 3.08
C VAL A 37 -15.51 -28.75 2.96
N CYS A 38 -15.44 -27.53 3.49
CA CYS A 38 -14.21 -26.76 3.63
C CYS A 38 -13.91 -26.51 5.12
N THR A 39 -12.73 -26.94 5.57
CA THR A 39 -12.28 -26.81 6.99
C THR A 39 -11.22 -25.73 7.20
N GLN A 40 -10.80 -25.06 6.13
CA GLN A 40 -9.84 -23.96 6.13
C GLN A 40 -10.21 -22.99 4.99
N ASN A 41 -11.36 -22.33 5.15
CA ASN A 41 -11.78 -21.31 4.18
C ASN A 41 -10.93 -20.05 4.38
N LYS A 42 -10.25 -19.60 3.33
CA LYS A 42 -9.53 -18.32 3.32
C LYS A 42 -10.27 -17.31 2.44
N ASN A 43 -10.77 -17.71 1.28
CA ASN A 43 -11.52 -16.82 0.40
C ASN A 43 -12.59 -17.48 -0.48
N CYS A 44 -12.74 -18.81 -0.44
CA CYS A 44 -13.62 -19.51 -1.38
C CYS A 44 -15.11 -19.37 -1.10
N TYR A 45 -15.48 -18.98 0.12
CA TYR A 45 -16.84 -18.64 0.52
C TYR A 45 -16.78 -17.44 1.47
N THR A 46 -17.72 -16.52 1.37
CA THR A 46 -17.86 -15.41 2.33
C THR A 46 -19.25 -15.47 2.92
N ASP A 47 -19.32 -15.58 4.23
CA ASP A 47 -20.58 -15.69 4.93
C ASP A 47 -21.28 -14.33 5.09
N SER A 48 -22.45 -14.36 5.70
CA SER A 48 -23.30 -13.17 5.91
C SER A 48 -22.69 -12.09 6.81
N ASN A 49 -21.63 -12.39 7.57
CA ASN A 49 -20.87 -11.39 8.33
C ASN A 49 -19.70 -10.80 7.55
N GLY A 50 -19.42 -11.29 6.34
CA GLY A 50 -18.20 -10.94 5.61
C GLY A 50 -16.98 -11.75 6.05
N GLU A 51 -17.17 -12.84 6.80
CA GLU A 51 -16.10 -13.69 7.31
C GLU A 51 -15.85 -14.90 6.38
N ALA A 52 -14.60 -15.33 6.26
CA ALA A 52 -14.22 -16.56 5.55
C ALA A 52 -14.40 -17.78 6.47
N SER A 53 -15.66 -18.07 6.86
CA SER A 53 -15.98 -19.20 7.74
C SER A 53 -15.84 -20.54 7.05
N ASP A 54 -15.44 -21.58 7.79
CA ASP A 54 -15.59 -22.97 7.35
C ASP A 54 -17.04 -23.22 6.91
N TRP A 55 -17.26 -24.16 6.01
CA TRP A 55 -18.59 -24.40 5.48
C TRP A 55 -18.83 -25.84 5.08
N ILE A 56 -20.11 -26.21 5.11
CA ILE A 56 -20.64 -27.52 4.77
C ILE A 56 -21.70 -27.31 3.70
N GLU A 57 -21.67 -28.11 2.64
CA GLU A 57 -22.71 -28.12 1.63
C GLU A 57 -23.51 -29.42 1.66
N LEU A 58 -24.83 -29.28 1.59
CA LEU A 58 -25.76 -30.37 1.39
C LEU A 58 -26.34 -30.33 -0.03
N TYR A 59 -26.53 -31.51 -0.63
CA TYR A 59 -27.12 -31.68 -1.95
C TYR A 59 -28.39 -32.54 -1.91
N ASN A 60 -29.41 -32.10 -2.66
CA ASN A 60 -30.63 -32.85 -2.87
C ASN A 60 -30.67 -33.44 -4.30
N PRO A 61 -30.33 -34.73 -4.50
CA PRO A 61 -30.41 -35.38 -5.81
C PRO A 61 -31.84 -35.68 -6.30
N ALA A 62 -32.87 -35.49 -5.46
CA ALA A 62 -34.24 -35.85 -5.80
C ALA A 62 -34.89 -34.84 -6.76
N GLY A 63 -35.88 -35.31 -7.52
CA GLY A 63 -36.71 -34.47 -8.41
C GLY A 63 -37.75 -33.61 -7.69
N SER A 64 -37.74 -33.57 -6.35
CA SER A 64 -38.64 -32.75 -5.51
C SER A 64 -37.84 -32.10 -4.38
N ALA A 65 -38.33 -30.97 -3.85
CA ALA A 65 -37.72 -30.33 -2.68
C ALA A 65 -37.73 -31.25 -1.46
N VAL A 66 -36.69 -31.17 -0.64
CA VAL A 66 -36.58 -31.89 0.65
C VAL A 66 -36.70 -30.89 1.80
N ASP A 67 -37.59 -31.19 2.73
CA ASP A 67 -37.74 -30.48 4.01
C ASP A 67 -36.66 -30.95 4.98
N LEU A 68 -35.88 -30.01 5.51
CA LEU A 68 -34.82 -30.24 6.48
C LEU A 68 -35.26 -29.95 7.92
N SER A 69 -36.52 -29.56 8.15
CA SER A 69 -37.00 -29.21 9.50
C SER A 69 -36.69 -30.32 10.51
N GLY A 70 -35.84 -30.01 11.50
CA GLY A 70 -35.41 -30.96 12.54
C GLY A 70 -34.22 -31.86 12.17
N TYR A 71 -33.72 -31.84 10.93
CA TYR A 71 -32.47 -32.51 10.57
C TYR A 71 -31.30 -31.92 11.36
N GLY A 72 -30.24 -32.69 11.56
CA GLY A 72 -29.11 -32.25 12.37
C GLY A 72 -27.73 -32.45 11.74
N LEU A 73 -26.80 -31.55 12.08
CA LEU A 73 -25.37 -31.64 11.76
C LEU A 73 -24.54 -31.73 13.05
N SER A 74 -23.47 -32.52 13.03
CA SER A 74 -22.54 -32.62 14.16
C SER A 74 -21.11 -32.99 13.75
N ASP A 75 -20.14 -32.42 14.46
CA ASP A 75 -18.72 -32.78 14.46
C ASP A 75 -18.39 -33.91 15.47
N SER A 76 -19.41 -34.42 16.18
CA SER A 76 -19.26 -35.36 17.28
C SER A 76 -20.25 -36.52 17.19
N PRO A 77 -19.80 -37.78 17.40
CA PRO A 77 -20.68 -38.96 17.33
C PRO A 77 -21.71 -39.05 18.44
N ASP A 78 -21.52 -38.31 19.54
CA ASP A 78 -22.29 -38.49 20.78
C ASP A 78 -23.44 -37.49 20.93
N THR A 79 -23.51 -36.43 20.13
CA THR A 79 -24.49 -35.36 20.29
C THR A 79 -24.74 -34.64 18.97
N VAL A 80 -26.01 -34.40 18.61
CA VAL A 80 -26.38 -33.51 17.50
C VAL A 80 -26.15 -32.06 17.96
N ARG A 81 -25.27 -31.32 17.29
CA ARG A 81 -24.88 -29.96 17.70
C ARG A 81 -25.68 -28.86 17.05
N TYR A 82 -26.11 -29.08 15.81
CA TYR A 82 -26.94 -28.16 15.06
C TYR A 82 -28.22 -28.85 14.62
N THR A 83 -29.35 -28.14 14.69
CA THR A 83 -30.65 -28.63 14.21
C THR A 83 -31.28 -27.57 13.32
N PHE A 84 -31.66 -27.96 12.11
CA PHE A 84 -32.28 -27.07 11.15
C PHE A 84 -33.66 -26.58 11.65
N PRO A 85 -33.96 -25.28 11.51
CA PRO A 85 -35.23 -24.71 11.95
C PRO A 85 -36.40 -25.18 11.09
N GLN A 86 -37.61 -24.96 11.59
CA GLN A 86 -38.84 -25.23 10.84
C GLN A 86 -38.88 -24.41 9.55
N GLY A 87 -39.21 -25.06 8.44
CA GLY A 87 -39.28 -24.47 7.10
C GLY A 87 -37.98 -24.49 6.31
N ALA A 88 -36.87 -24.99 6.89
CA ALA A 88 -35.63 -25.20 6.14
C ALA A 88 -35.85 -26.23 5.03
N SER A 89 -35.40 -25.95 3.80
CA SER A 89 -35.56 -26.89 2.68
C SER A 89 -34.48 -26.70 1.61
N ILE A 90 -34.23 -27.77 0.86
CA ILE A 90 -33.38 -27.76 -0.34
C ILE A 90 -34.27 -28.05 -1.56
N PRO A 91 -34.31 -27.18 -2.58
CA PRO A 91 -35.03 -27.44 -3.83
C PRO A 91 -34.58 -28.73 -4.53
N ALA A 92 -35.39 -29.23 -5.46
CA ALA A 92 -35.02 -30.37 -6.31
C ALA A 92 -33.72 -30.08 -7.08
N GLY A 93 -32.72 -30.96 -6.98
CA GLY A 93 -31.39 -30.75 -7.57
C GLY A 93 -30.61 -29.57 -6.98
N GLY A 94 -31.06 -29.01 -5.85
CA GLY A 94 -30.47 -27.84 -5.22
C GLY A 94 -29.32 -28.17 -4.28
N TYR A 95 -28.53 -27.15 -4.00
CA TYR A 95 -27.42 -27.15 -3.05
C TYR A 95 -27.74 -26.17 -1.91
N LEU A 96 -27.29 -26.49 -0.70
CA LEU A 96 -27.41 -25.62 0.47
C LEU A 96 -26.07 -25.52 1.17
N VAL A 97 -25.47 -24.33 1.18
CA VAL A 97 -24.25 -24.02 1.92
C VAL A 97 -24.61 -23.55 3.33
N ILE A 98 -23.93 -24.09 4.33
CA ILE A 98 -24.10 -23.80 5.75
C ILE A 98 -22.75 -23.36 6.31
N ALA A 99 -22.69 -22.20 6.95
CA ALA A 99 -21.49 -21.73 7.61
C ALA A 99 -21.24 -22.53 8.91
N ALA A 100 -20.07 -23.14 9.01
CA ALA A 100 -19.57 -23.79 10.21
C ALA A 100 -18.83 -22.76 11.09
N ALA A 101 -19.62 -21.90 11.73
CA ALA A 101 -19.12 -20.83 12.58
C ALA A 101 -19.95 -20.68 13.86
N LYS A 102 -19.34 -20.08 14.88
CA LYS A 102 -20.00 -19.66 16.13
C LYS A 102 -20.71 -18.32 15.93
N GLY A 103 -21.74 -18.07 16.73
CA GLY A 103 -22.50 -16.81 16.70
C GLY A 103 -23.73 -16.86 15.80
N GLU A 104 -24.45 -15.73 15.71
CA GLU A 104 -25.62 -15.57 14.84
C GLU A 104 -25.22 -14.99 13.49
N GLY A 105 -25.90 -15.39 12.40
CA GLY A 105 -25.71 -14.85 11.06
C GLY A 105 -26.88 -14.03 10.55
N GLY A 106 -26.76 -13.53 9.33
CA GLY A 106 -27.81 -12.81 8.62
C GLY A 106 -29.06 -13.67 8.42
N ALA A 107 -30.20 -13.02 8.20
CA ALA A 107 -31.52 -13.65 8.18
C ALA A 107 -31.72 -14.79 7.16
N ASN A 108 -30.81 -14.94 6.19
CA ASN A 108 -30.89 -15.92 5.09
C ASN A 108 -29.74 -16.94 5.08
N GLU A 109 -29.00 -17.09 6.18
CA GLU A 109 -27.87 -18.02 6.30
C GLU A 109 -28.09 -19.00 7.45
N TYR A 110 -27.71 -20.27 7.25
CA TYR A 110 -27.64 -21.25 8.32
C TYR A 110 -26.23 -21.29 8.90
N ARG A 111 -26.14 -21.24 10.23
CA ARG A 111 -24.88 -21.36 10.98
C ARG A 111 -24.95 -22.48 12.00
N THR A 112 -23.94 -23.35 12.00
CA THR A 112 -23.96 -24.55 12.84
C THR A 112 -23.72 -24.28 14.33
N GLY A 113 -23.07 -23.16 14.67
CA GLY A 113 -22.63 -22.88 16.04
C GLY A 113 -21.31 -23.57 16.43
N PHE A 114 -20.65 -24.28 15.50
CA PHE A 114 -19.34 -24.90 15.68
C PHE A 114 -18.47 -24.74 14.44
N SER A 115 -17.15 -24.79 14.59
CA SER A 115 -16.18 -24.72 13.49
C SER A 115 -15.56 -26.09 13.25
N LEU A 116 -14.94 -26.28 12.09
CA LEU A 116 -14.33 -27.55 11.72
C LEU A 116 -12.82 -27.55 12.00
N SER A 117 -12.26 -28.72 12.28
CA SER A 117 -10.84 -28.89 12.56
C SER A 117 -10.02 -28.96 11.26
N LYS A 118 -9.02 -28.07 11.15
CA LYS A 118 -8.03 -28.08 10.06
C LYS A 118 -7.19 -29.35 9.94
N SER A 119 -7.13 -30.16 11.00
CA SER A 119 -6.39 -31.44 11.01
C SER A 119 -7.23 -32.62 10.53
N GLY A 120 -8.45 -32.36 10.06
CA GLY A 120 -9.46 -33.38 9.77
C GLY A 120 -10.43 -33.57 10.93
N GLU A 121 -11.63 -34.04 10.61
CA GLU A 121 -12.74 -34.20 11.55
C GLU A 121 -13.82 -35.17 11.02
N THR A 122 -14.64 -35.74 11.90
CA THR A 122 -15.83 -36.48 11.47
C THR A 122 -17.01 -35.52 11.35
N LEU A 123 -17.74 -35.56 10.24
CA LEU A 123 -19.02 -34.85 10.07
C LEU A 123 -20.18 -35.82 9.92
N ILE A 124 -21.28 -35.55 10.62
CA ILE A 124 -22.46 -36.42 10.69
C ILE A 124 -23.71 -35.62 10.32
N LEU A 125 -24.49 -36.15 9.38
CA LEU A 125 -25.82 -35.70 9.01
C LEU A 125 -26.87 -36.66 9.59
N THR A 126 -27.89 -36.11 10.25
CA THR A 126 -28.99 -36.86 10.87
C THR A 126 -30.35 -36.41 10.35
N ASP A 127 -31.31 -37.33 10.32
CA ASP A 127 -32.71 -37.03 10.03
C ASP A 127 -33.42 -36.37 11.24
N ALA A 128 -34.68 -35.96 11.06
CA ALA A 128 -35.48 -35.32 12.10
C ALA A 128 -35.79 -36.21 13.33
N ALA A 129 -35.60 -37.53 13.23
CA ALA A 129 -35.72 -38.47 14.35
C ALA A 129 -34.38 -38.73 15.05
N GLY A 130 -33.28 -38.11 14.59
CA GLY A 130 -31.93 -38.31 15.08
C GLY A 130 -31.21 -39.54 14.50
N GLY A 131 -31.78 -40.19 13.49
CA GLY A 131 -31.14 -41.28 12.76
C GLY A 131 -30.00 -40.76 11.89
N VAL A 132 -28.83 -41.42 11.90
CA VAL A 132 -27.70 -41.04 11.05
C VAL A 132 -28.04 -41.34 9.58
N ILE A 133 -28.08 -40.29 8.77
CA ILE A 133 -28.19 -40.38 7.31
C ILE A 133 -26.83 -40.66 6.72
N GLU A 134 -25.83 -39.88 7.12
CA GLU A 134 -24.49 -39.96 6.57
C GLU A 134 -23.43 -39.59 7.62
N ARG A 135 -22.27 -40.22 7.52
CA ARG A 135 -21.06 -39.91 8.28
C ARG A 135 -19.86 -39.93 7.34
N ILE A 136 -19.06 -38.88 7.39
CA ILE A 136 -17.80 -38.78 6.66
C ILE A 136 -16.64 -38.46 7.61
N ASP A 137 -15.45 -38.96 7.30
CA ASP A 137 -14.21 -38.58 7.96
C ASP A 137 -13.41 -37.68 7.00
N ILE A 138 -13.34 -36.40 7.31
CA ILE A 138 -12.69 -35.36 6.51
C ILE A 138 -11.17 -35.43 6.78
N PRO A 139 -10.32 -35.50 5.75
CA PRO A 139 -8.86 -35.43 5.92
C PRO A 139 -8.41 -34.02 6.33
N ALA A 140 -7.12 -33.85 6.67
CA ALA A 140 -6.55 -32.52 6.72
C ALA A 140 -6.56 -31.90 5.30
N LEU A 141 -7.11 -30.70 5.16
CA LEU A 141 -7.22 -29.95 3.89
C LEU A 141 -6.27 -28.75 3.92
N ALA A 142 -5.77 -28.27 2.79
CA ALA A 142 -5.10 -26.96 2.73
C ALA A 142 -6.10 -25.80 2.74
N GLU A 143 -5.62 -24.56 2.81
CA GLU A 143 -6.46 -23.36 2.64
C GLU A 143 -7.16 -23.38 1.27
N ASP A 144 -8.47 -23.12 1.26
CA ASP A 144 -9.33 -23.15 0.07
C ASP A 144 -9.24 -24.47 -0.74
N GLU A 145 -9.09 -25.59 -0.02
CA GLU A 145 -9.39 -26.94 -0.50
C GLU A 145 -10.63 -27.49 0.18
N THR A 146 -11.34 -28.36 -0.54
CA THR A 146 -12.56 -28.99 -0.05
C THR A 146 -12.46 -30.50 -0.13
N TYR A 147 -13.21 -31.17 0.73
CA TYR A 147 -13.48 -32.60 0.61
C TYR A 147 -14.88 -32.79 0.04
N GLY A 148 -14.94 -33.07 -1.26
CA GLY A 148 -16.18 -33.10 -2.03
C GLY A 148 -16.40 -34.43 -2.75
N ARG A 149 -17.66 -34.75 -3.03
CA ARG A 149 -18.04 -35.90 -3.86
C ARG A 149 -17.63 -35.70 -5.31
N PHE A 150 -16.96 -36.66 -5.92
CA PHE A 150 -16.64 -36.56 -7.35
C PHE A 150 -16.63 -37.92 -8.07
N PRO A 151 -17.40 -38.07 -9.18
CA PRO A 151 -18.47 -37.16 -9.64
C PRO A 151 -19.62 -37.04 -8.62
N ASP A 152 -20.52 -36.06 -8.77
CA ASP A 152 -21.68 -35.88 -7.88
C ASP A 152 -22.40 -37.23 -7.64
N THR A 153 -22.63 -37.58 -6.36
CA THR A 153 -23.14 -38.87 -5.84
C THR A 153 -22.14 -40.04 -5.71
N GLU A 154 -20.90 -39.90 -6.18
CA GLU A 154 -19.82 -40.88 -5.99
C GLU A 154 -18.82 -40.43 -4.90
N GLY A 155 -17.77 -41.22 -4.63
CA GLY A 155 -16.89 -41.08 -3.46
C GLY A 155 -16.25 -39.69 -3.25
N PHE A 156 -15.71 -39.46 -2.05
CA PHE A 156 -15.10 -38.17 -1.70
C PHE A 156 -13.62 -38.07 -2.10
N THR A 157 -13.22 -36.91 -2.59
CA THR A 157 -11.83 -36.54 -2.92
C THR A 157 -11.52 -35.13 -2.42
N VAL A 158 -10.24 -34.84 -2.22
CA VAL A 158 -9.77 -33.46 -2.07
C VAL A 158 -9.88 -32.78 -3.44
N MET A 159 -10.51 -31.61 -3.48
CA MET A 159 -10.76 -30.84 -4.70
C MET A 159 -10.80 -29.32 -4.44
N LYS A 160 -11.07 -28.55 -5.49
CA LYS A 160 -11.27 -27.09 -5.38
C LYS A 160 -12.74 -26.78 -5.04
N PRO A 161 -12.97 -25.70 -4.28
CA PRO A 161 -14.28 -25.33 -3.75
C PRO A 161 -15.31 -25.04 -4.85
N SER A 162 -16.54 -25.57 -4.69
CA SER A 162 -17.70 -25.31 -5.55
C SER A 162 -18.97 -24.92 -4.78
N PRO A 163 -18.92 -23.97 -3.83
CA PRO A 163 -20.06 -23.65 -2.98
C PRO A 163 -21.27 -23.17 -3.79
N GLY A 164 -22.41 -23.83 -3.58
CA GLY A 164 -23.68 -23.60 -4.24
C GLY A 164 -23.81 -24.24 -5.62
N ALA A 165 -22.87 -25.09 -6.05
CA ALA A 165 -22.79 -25.63 -7.41
C ALA A 165 -22.36 -27.11 -7.43
N SER A 166 -22.43 -27.74 -8.62
CA SER A 166 -21.95 -29.11 -8.82
C SER A 166 -20.44 -29.21 -8.67
N ASN A 167 -19.96 -30.31 -8.07
CA ASN A 167 -18.53 -30.55 -7.89
C ASN A 167 -17.88 -30.84 -9.26
N TYR A 168 -16.67 -30.30 -9.48
CA TYR A 168 -15.94 -30.45 -10.74
C TYR A 168 -14.48 -30.84 -10.51
N LYS A 169 -13.84 -31.44 -11.53
CA LYS A 169 -12.40 -31.66 -11.50
C LYS A 169 -11.70 -30.36 -11.90
N ALA A 170 -10.94 -29.77 -10.98
CA ALA A 170 -10.12 -28.61 -11.31
C ALA A 170 -9.15 -28.97 -12.46
N ALA A 171 -9.13 -28.14 -13.50
CA ALA A 171 -8.17 -28.29 -14.58
C ALA A 171 -6.74 -28.05 -14.06
N SER A 172 -5.76 -28.83 -14.53
CA SER A 172 -4.37 -28.73 -14.04
C SER A 172 -3.76 -27.38 -14.38
N MET A 173 -3.12 -26.69 -13.44
CA MET A 173 -2.52 -25.38 -13.72
C MET A 173 -1.41 -25.49 -14.77
N PRO A 174 -1.35 -24.60 -15.78
CA PRO A 174 -0.21 -24.50 -16.67
C PRO A 174 1.07 -24.12 -15.91
N GLU A 175 2.14 -24.90 -16.06
CA GLU A 175 3.44 -24.62 -15.45
C GLU A 175 4.48 -24.22 -16.51
N PHE A 176 5.11 -23.06 -16.31
CA PHE A 176 6.10 -22.53 -17.23
C PHE A 176 7.50 -23.10 -16.98
N SER A 177 8.21 -23.51 -18.03
CA SER A 177 9.56 -24.09 -17.91
C SER A 177 10.65 -23.10 -17.46
N LEU A 178 10.34 -21.80 -17.49
CA LEU A 178 11.21 -20.71 -17.04
C LEU A 178 10.44 -19.83 -16.04
N ALA A 179 11.12 -19.44 -14.97
CA ALA A 179 10.60 -18.46 -14.04
C ALA A 179 10.40 -17.09 -14.73
N PRO A 180 9.36 -16.32 -14.40
CA PRO A 180 9.26 -14.93 -14.89
C PRO A 180 10.47 -14.11 -14.41
N GLY A 181 10.97 -13.20 -15.24
CA GLY A 181 12.15 -12.41 -14.88
C GLY A 181 12.98 -11.91 -16.06
N PHE A 182 14.22 -11.52 -15.77
CA PHE A 182 15.17 -10.96 -16.74
C PHE A 182 16.12 -12.04 -17.27
N TYR A 183 16.30 -12.03 -18.60
CA TYR A 183 17.13 -12.99 -19.32
C TYR A 183 18.02 -12.26 -20.33
N PRO A 184 19.31 -12.62 -20.43
CA PRO A 184 20.17 -12.07 -21.47
C PRO A 184 19.65 -12.48 -22.85
N ALA A 185 19.66 -11.54 -23.79
CA ALA A 185 19.30 -11.80 -25.18
C ALA A 185 20.24 -12.86 -25.78
N GLN A 186 19.65 -13.99 -26.20
CA GLN A 186 20.35 -15.10 -26.82
C GLN A 186 19.45 -15.80 -27.85
N ASP A 187 20.05 -16.30 -28.94
CA ASP A 187 19.32 -16.98 -29.99
C ASP A 187 18.74 -18.31 -29.49
N GLY A 188 17.50 -18.61 -29.86
CA GLY A 188 16.86 -19.90 -29.59
C GLY A 188 16.37 -20.11 -28.16
N LEU A 189 16.25 -19.04 -27.35
CA LEU A 189 15.59 -19.13 -26.06
C LEU A 189 14.10 -19.45 -26.25
N THR A 190 13.61 -20.45 -25.53
CA THR A 190 12.24 -20.93 -25.65
C THR A 190 11.63 -21.21 -24.28
N LEU A 191 10.32 -21.08 -24.21
CA LEU A 191 9.48 -21.36 -23.08
C LEU A 191 8.58 -22.56 -23.41
N SER A 192 8.55 -23.56 -22.55
CA SER A 192 7.59 -24.66 -22.64
C SER A 192 6.57 -24.55 -21.52
N ILE A 193 5.38 -25.12 -21.73
CA ILE A 193 4.31 -25.22 -20.75
C ILE A 193 4.08 -26.70 -20.45
N ASP A 194 4.18 -27.09 -19.17
CA ASP A 194 3.82 -28.42 -18.69
C ASP A 194 2.39 -28.38 -18.13
N CYS A 195 1.57 -29.36 -18.52
CA CYS A 195 0.17 -29.47 -18.13
C CYS A 195 -0.40 -30.82 -18.56
N THR A 196 -1.27 -31.42 -17.74
CA THR A 196 -1.95 -32.67 -18.11
C THR A 196 -3.17 -32.47 -19.01
N ASP A 197 -3.74 -31.26 -18.98
CA ASP A 197 -4.91 -30.85 -19.75
C ASP A 197 -4.51 -30.07 -21.01
N THR A 198 -5.49 -29.76 -21.88
CA THR A 198 -5.20 -28.98 -23.10
C THR A 198 -4.94 -27.51 -22.74
N VAL A 199 -3.75 -27.00 -23.04
CA VAL A 199 -3.40 -25.61 -22.74
C VAL A 199 -3.79 -24.67 -23.89
N TYR A 200 -4.39 -23.54 -23.52
CA TYR A 200 -4.62 -22.38 -24.38
C TYR A 200 -3.81 -21.20 -23.86
N TYR A 201 -3.16 -20.44 -24.74
CA TYR A 201 -2.38 -19.28 -24.34
C TYR A 201 -2.49 -18.11 -25.33
N THR A 202 -2.19 -16.91 -24.84
CA THR A 202 -2.09 -15.67 -25.62
C THR A 202 -0.75 -14.99 -25.37
N LEU A 203 -0.28 -14.24 -26.36
CA LEU A 203 0.97 -13.46 -26.32
C LEU A 203 0.75 -11.95 -26.44
N ASP A 204 -0.51 -11.54 -26.60
CA ASP A 204 -0.97 -10.16 -26.71
C ASP A 204 -1.64 -9.66 -25.42
N SER A 205 -1.48 -10.38 -24.32
CA SER A 205 -2.12 -10.12 -23.02
C SER A 205 -3.64 -10.29 -22.99
N SER A 206 -4.32 -10.68 -24.08
CA SER A 206 -5.77 -10.94 -24.05
C SER A 206 -6.13 -12.18 -23.21
N ASP A 207 -7.35 -12.26 -22.71
CA ASP A 207 -7.79 -13.41 -21.90
C ASP A 207 -7.84 -14.70 -22.75
N PRO A 208 -7.04 -15.74 -22.44
CA PRO A 208 -6.99 -16.97 -23.23
C PRO A 208 -8.28 -17.82 -23.15
N THR A 209 -9.21 -17.51 -22.26
CA THR A 209 -10.50 -18.21 -22.15
C THR A 209 -11.54 -17.69 -23.15
N THR A 210 -11.44 -16.43 -23.56
CA THR A 210 -12.44 -15.74 -24.38
C THR A 210 -11.88 -15.17 -25.69
N SER A 211 -10.58 -14.95 -25.77
CA SER A 211 -9.95 -14.29 -26.92
C SER A 211 -9.90 -15.16 -28.16
N SER A 212 -10.17 -14.55 -29.32
CA SER A 212 -9.96 -15.16 -30.62
C SER A 212 -8.49 -15.34 -31.00
N THR A 213 -7.56 -14.70 -30.26
CA THR A 213 -6.11 -14.85 -30.48
C THR A 213 -5.50 -15.98 -29.64
N ALA A 214 -6.30 -16.66 -28.81
CA ALA A 214 -5.88 -17.81 -28.03
C ALA A 214 -5.42 -18.96 -28.92
N GLN A 215 -4.25 -19.51 -28.60
CA GLN A 215 -3.61 -20.59 -29.33
C GLN A 215 -3.58 -21.86 -28.49
N VAL A 216 -3.85 -23.01 -29.11
CA VAL A 216 -3.62 -24.30 -28.45
C VAL A 216 -2.13 -24.57 -28.39
N TYR A 217 -1.61 -24.78 -27.19
CA TYR A 217 -0.21 -25.12 -26.97
C TYR A 217 0.14 -26.44 -27.65
N SER A 218 1.13 -26.41 -28.54
CA SER A 218 1.54 -27.56 -29.35
C SER A 218 3.06 -27.71 -29.47
N GLY A 219 3.83 -26.82 -28.83
CA GLY A 219 5.28 -26.82 -28.85
C GLY A 219 5.86 -25.57 -28.19
N ALA A 220 7.18 -25.55 -28.04
CA ALA A 220 7.88 -24.48 -27.33
C ALA A 220 7.64 -23.10 -27.96
N ILE A 221 7.43 -22.10 -27.11
CA ILE A 221 7.17 -20.70 -27.46
C ILE A 221 8.52 -19.97 -27.53
N PRO A 222 8.90 -19.36 -28.66
CA PRO A 222 10.13 -18.57 -28.74
C PRO A 222 9.99 -17.28 -27.93
N ILE A 223 11.03 -16.95 -27.16
CA ILE A 223 11.14 -15.67 -26.44
C ILE A 223 12.49 -15.01 -26.81
N TYR A 224 12.47 -13.71 -27.10
CA TYR A 224 13.62 -12.98 -27.64
C TYR A 224 13.51 -11.48 -27.31
N ASP A 225 14.54 -10.68 -27.63
CA ASP A 225 14.48 -9.23 -27.46
C ASP A 225 13.50 -8.59 -28.46
N ARG A 226 12.36 -8.14 -27.93
CA ARG A 226 11.25 -7.54 -28.68
C ARG A 226 11.38 -6.02 -28.84
N SER A 227 12.48 -5.41 -28.41
CA SER A 227 12.69 -3.95 -28.47
C SER A 227 12.58 -3.36 -29.88
N SER A 228 12.77 -4.19 -30.92
CA SER A 228 12.66 -3.79 -32.33
C SER A 228 11.25 -3.90 -32.92
N GLU A 229 10.28 -4.40 -32.16
CA GLU A 229 8.89 -4.51 -32.58
C GLU A 229 8.14 -3.19 -32.45
N GLU A 230 7.07 -3.05 -33.25
CA GLU A 230 6.19 -1.87 -33.21
C GLU A 230 5.43 -1.78 -31.88
N ASN A 231 5.14 -0.57 -31.46
CA ASN A 231 4.26 -0.32 -30.33
C ASN A 231 2.81 -0.67 -30.71
N VAL A 232 2.11 -1.41 -29.84
CA VAL A 232 0.74 -1.86 -29.98
C VAL A 232 -0.20 -1.02 -29.12
N TYR A 233 0.11 -0.81 -27.84
CA TYR A 233 -0.79 -0.17 -26.86
C TYR A 233 -0.43 1.28 -26.58
N SER A 234 0.84 1.63 -26.54
CA SER A 234 1.26 3.03 -26.39
C SER A 234 1.06 3.90 -27.64
N LYS A 235 0.68 3.30 -28.78
CA LYS A 235 0.36 4.04 -30.00
C LYS A 235 -0.99 4.77 -29.92
N TYR A 236 -1.83 4.43 -28.95
CA TYR A 236 -3.09 5.16 -28.72
C TYR A 236 -2.75 6.61 -28.40
N GLN A 237 -3.51 7.53 -28.99
CA GLN A 237 -3.20 8.95 -28.99
C GLN A 237 -4.50 9.76 -28.99
N HIS A 238 -4.38 11.07 -29.06
CA HIS A 238 -5.55 11.92 -29.26
C HIS A 238 -6.18 11.66 -30.64
N GLN A 239 -7.49 11.45 -30.67
CA GLN A 239 -8.27 11.29 -31.90
C GLN A 239 -9.60 12.05 -31.79
N ASP A 240 -9.79 13.03 -32.66
CA ASP A 240 -11.03 13.81 -32.72
C ASP A 240 -12.25 12.90 -32.93
N ASN A 241 -13.25 13.04 -32.06
CA ASN A 241 -14.52 12.30 -32.11
C ASN A 241 -14.38 10.77 -32.12
N SER A 242 -13.37 10.24 -31.43
CA SER A 242 -13.14 8.80 -31.28
C SER A 242 -13.35 8.36 -29.83
N PRO A 243 -14.04 7.22 -29.59
CA PRO A 243 -14.14 6.68 -28.23
C PRO A 243 -12.80 6.10 -27.77
N TYR A 244 -11.85 5.87 -28.68
CA TYR A 244 -10.52 5.34 -28.40
C TYR A 244 -9.46 6.41 -28.12
N SER A 245 -9.85 7.69 -28.16
CA SER A 245 -8.92 8.78 -27.80
C SER A 245 -8.49 8.63 -26.34
N ILE A 246 -7.22 8.85 -26.02
CA ILE A 246 -6.71 8.77 -24.63
C ILE A 246 -6.68 10.12 -23.90
N THR A 247 -7.00 11.20 -24.63
CA THR A 247 -7.18 12.57 -24.14
C THR A 247 -8.42 13.20 -24.80
N LEU A 248 -9.03 14.21 -24.18
CA LEU A 248 -10.24 14.84 -24.73
C LEU A 248 -9.97 15.90 -25.80
N GLN A 249 -9.26 16.98 -25.47
CA GLN A 249 -9.01 18.12 -26.37
C GLN A 249 -7.51 18.40 -26.52
N THR A 250 -6.70 18.10 -25.50
CA THR A 250 -5.24 18.21 -25.55
C THR A 250 -4.69 17.25 -26.60
N ARG A 251 -4.10 17.81 -27.66
CA ARG A 251 -3.48 17.04 -28.75
C ARG A 251 -2.19 16.38 -28.27
N PHE A 252 -2.25 15.07 -28.11
CA PHE A 252 -1.10 14.20 -27.94
C PHE A 252 -0.98 13.28 -29.16
N MET A 253 0.22 13.19 -29.72
CA MET A 253 0.61 12.23 -30.76
C MET A 253 1.62 11.25 -30.16
N ALA A 254 1.43 9.96 -30.40
CA ALA A 254 2.34 8.95 -29.88
C ALA A 254 3.73 9.06 -30.55
N ASN A 255 4.79 8.87 -29.77
CA ASN A 255 6.15 8.78 -30.29
C ASN A 255 6.32 7.49 -31.10
N SER A 256 6.76 7.59 -32.37
CA SER A 256 6.98 6.43 -33.24
C SER A 256 8.24 5.62 -32.91
N ALA A 257 9.09 6.09 -31.99
CA ALA A 257 10.25 5.35 -31.53
C ALA A 257 9.87 3.96 -30.99
N LYS A 258 10.80 3.03 -31.11
CA LYS A 258 10.65 1.67 -30.60
C LYS A 258 11.24 1.60 -29.19
N PHE A 259 10.54 0.88 -28.32
CA PHE A 259 10.86 0.79 -26.90
C PHE A 259 10.97 -0.65 -26.46
N ASP A 260 11.63 -0.82 -25.32
CA ASP A 260 11.78 -2.08 -24.61
C ASP A 260 10.43 -2.74 -24.37
N LYS A 261 10.39 -4.06 -24.57
CA LYS A 261 9.20 -4.88 -24.46
C LYS A 261 9.52 -6.19 -23.77
N ALA A 262 8.58 -6.68 -22.99
CA ALA A 262 8.60 -8.02 -22.44
C ALA A 262 7.79 -8.97 -23.31
N THR A 263 8.07 -10.27 -23.18
CA THR A 263 7.14 -11.31 -23.61
C THR A 263 6.20 -11.60 -22.47
N VAL A 264 4.90 -11.34 -22.69
CA VAL A 264 3.84 -11.70 -21.75
C VAL A 264 3.19 -12.98 -22.25
N VAL A 265 3.04 -13.96 -21.38
CA VAL A 265 2.32 -15.21 -21.67
C VAL A 265 1.20 -15.35 -20.66
N ARG A 266 -0.05 -15.35 -21.14
CA ARG A 266 -1.22 -15.70 -20.34
C ARG A 266 -1.69 -17.08 -20.80
N ALA A 267 -1.82 -18.03 -19.87
CA ALA A 267 -2.17 -19.41 -20.19
C ALA A 267 -3.26 -19.94 -19.25
N VAL A 268 -4.12 -20.79 -19.80
CA VAL A 268 -5.08 -21.62 -19.06
C VAL A 268 -4.98 -23.04 -19.57
N SER A 269 -5.36 -23.99 -18.74
CA SER A 269 -5.67 -25.33 -19.23
C SER A 269 -7.18 -25.51 -19.31
N ARG A 270 -7.60 -26.47 -20.15
CA ARG A 270 -8.99 -26.89 -20.27
C ARG A 270 -9.08 -28.40 -20.10
N SER A 271 -9.78 -28.82 -19.05
CA SER A 271 -10.05 -30.22 -18.74
C SER A 271 -10.98 -30.85 -19.78
N ALA A 272 -11.07 -32.17 -19.77
CA ALA A 272 -11.90 -32.94 -20.69
C ALA A 272 -13.41 -32.62 -20.60
N ASP A 273 -13.89 -32.16 -19.44
CA ASP A 273 -15.28 -31.71 -19.23
C ASP A 273 -15.52 -30.27 -19.69
N GLY A 274 -14.48 -29.57 -20.14
CA GLY A 274 -14.55 -28.23 -20.69
C GLY A 274 -14.27 -27.10 -19.69
N THR A 275 -13.98 -27.41 -18.43
CA THR A 275 -13.64 -26.44 -17.37
C THR A 275 -12.26 -25.82 -17.61
N TYR A 276 -12.13 -24.51 -17.40
CA TYR A 276 -10.84 -23.82 -17.49
C TYR A 276 -10.16 -23.72 -16.11
N SER A 277 -8.83 -23.78 -16.09
CA SER A 277 -8.05 -23.33 -14.93
C SER A 277 -8.13 -21.81 -14.78
N PRO A 278 -7.78 -21.25 -13.61
CA PRO A 278 -7.39 -19.85 -13.51
C PRO A 278 -6.31 -19.48 -14.54
N VAL A 279 -6.32 -18.22 -14.97
CA VAL A 279 -5.31 -17.68 -15.89
C VAL A 279 -3.99 -17.51 -15.16
N VAL A 280 -2.95 -18.20 -15.63
CA VAL A 280 -1.56 -17.98 -15.19
C VAL A 280 -0.93 -16.94 -16.09
N THR A 281 -0.35 -15.90 -15.50
CA THR A 281 0.33 -14.82 -16.23
C THR A 281 1.81 -14.79 -15.88
N ALA A 282 2.67 -14.79 -16.89
CA ALA A 282 4.12 -14.66 -16.73
C ALA A 282 4.69 -13.56 -17.64
N THR A 283 5.69 -12.84 -17.13
CA THR A 283 6.40 -11.78 -17.86
C THR A 283 7.89 -12.12 -17.98
N TYR A 284 8.43 -12.07 -19.21
CA TYR A 284 9.83 -12.37 -19.50
C TYR A 284 10.51 -11.19 -20.20
N PHE A 285 11.52 -10.63 -19.56
CA PHE A 285 12.33 -9.53 -20.09
C PHE A 285 13.60 -10.11 -20.74
N VAL A 286 13.55 -10.36 -22.04
CA VAL A 286 14.73 -10.80 -22.80
C VAL A 286 15.39 -9.58 -23.43
N MET A 287 16.61 -9.24 -23.03
CA MET A 287 17.26 -8.00 -23.45
C MET A 287 18.80 -8.04 -23.32
N PRO A 288 19.52 -7.14 -24.00
CA PRO A 288 20.96 -6.94 -23.80
C PRO A 288 21.32 -6.64 -22.34
N GLN A 289 22.54 -7.03 -21.93
CA GLN A 289 22.99 -6.93 -20.54
C GLN A 289 22.94 -5.50 -19.99
N ASP A 290 23.27 -4.49 -20.79
CA ASP A 290 23.21 -3.08 -20.38
C ASP A 290 21.79 -2.61 -20.01
N LYS A 291 20.76 -3.18 -20.65
CA LYS A 291 19.37 -2.93 -20.27
C LYS A 291 18.98 -3.67 -18.98
N ILE A 292 19.44 -4.91 -18.81
CA ILE A 292 19.26 -5.64 -17.54
C ILE A 292 19.87 -4.84 -16.39
N ASP A 293 21.10 -4.34 -16.56
CA ASP A 293 21.79 -3.52 -15.57
C ASP A 293 21.05 -2.18 -15.33
N PHE A 294 20.39 -1.63 -16.34
CA PHE A 294 19.56 -0.43 -16.20
C PHE A 294 18.31 -0.71 -15.35
N TYR A 295 17.62 -1.82 -15.59
CA TYR A 295 16.40 -2.16 -14.86
C TYR A 295 16.67 -2.80 -13.48
N SER A 296 17.82 -3.42 -13.23
CA SER A 296 18.14 -3.99 -11.92
C SER A 296 18.37 -2.94 -10.83
N GLN A 297 18.60 -1.68 -11.21
CA GLN A 297 18.84 -0.57 -10.27
C GLN A 297 17.55 0.14 -9.80
N ILE A 298 16.38 -0.31 -10.26
CA ILE A 298 15.07 0.25 -9.88
C ILE A 298 14.02 -0.87 -9.88
N PRO A 299 13.05 -0.88 -8.95
CA PRO A 299 11.93 -1.80 -9.04
C PRO A 299 11.22 -1.73 -10.40
N VAL A 300 10.78 -2.87 -10.92
CA VAL A 300 10.01 -2.95 -12.17
C VAL A 300 8.66 -3.58 -11.88
N VAL A 301 7.58 -2.88 -12.22
CA VAL A 301 6.22 -3.40 -12.13
C VAL A 301 5.78 -3.84 -13.52
N SER A 302 5.40 -5.11 -13.68
CA SER A 302 4.65 -5.60 -14.83
C SER A 302 3.18 -5.65 -14.47
N LEU A 303 2.37 -4.82 -15.12
CA LEU A 303 0.92 -4.78 -14.97
C LEU A 303 0.32 -5.34 -16.25
N VAL A 304 -0.33 -6.50 -16.14
CA VAL A 304 -0.89 -7.24 -17.28
C VAL A 304 -2.38 -7.41 -17.09
N THR A 305 -3.17 -7.02 -18.08
CA THR A 305 -4.61 -7.17 -18.11
C THR A 305 -5.05 -7.58 -19.51
N ASP A 306 -6.31 -8.02 -19.66
CA ASP A 306 -6.91 -8.00 -20.99
C ASP A 306 -6.87 -6.57 -21.54
N PRO A 307 -6.31 -6.31 -22.73
CA PRO A 307 -6.22 -4.97 -23.30
C PRO A 307 -7.57 -4.27 -23.45
N ALA A 308 -8.67 -5.01 -23.58
CA ALA A 308 -10.02 -4.45 -23.60
C ALA A 308 -10.39 -3.77 -22.28
N ASN A 309 -9.80 -4.17 -21.15
CA ASN A 309 -10.01 -3.48 -19.87
C ASN A 309 -9.43 -2.06 -19.88
N LEU A 310 -8.45 -1.77 -20.74
CA LEU A 310 -7.83 -0.46 -20.88
C LEU A 310 -8.41 0.31 -22.06
N PHE A 311 -8.58 -0.33 -23.22
CA PHE A 311 -8.79 0.37 -24.49
C PHE A 311 -10.11 0.07 -25.18
N ASP A 312 -10.97 -0.78 -24.62
CA ASP A 312 -12.32 -0.96 -25.17
C ASP A 312 -13.15 0.33 -25.06
N LYS A 313 -14.00 0.60 -26.04
CA LYS A 313 -14.81 1.82 -26.05
C LYS A 313 -15.84 1.88 -24.92
N ASP A 314 -16.35 0.75 -24.45
CA ASP A 314 -17.46 0.70 -23.50
C ASP A 314 -16.94 0.47 -22.08
N LYS A 315 -15.92 -0.39 -21.90
CA LYS A 315 -15.33 -0.68 -20.57
C LYS A 315 -13.89 -0.23 -20.37
N GLY A 316 -13.19 0.22 -21.41
CA GLY A 316 -11.77 0.56 -21.33
C GLY A 316 -11.52 1.78 -20.47
N ILE A 317 -10.77 1.61 -19.36
CA ILE A 317 -10.55 2.67 -18.37
C ILE A 317 -9.56 3.73 -18.82
N TYR A 318 -8.84 3.52 -19.93
CA TYR A 318 -7.75 4.39 -20.39
C TYR A 318 -8.17 5.35 -21.51
N VAL A 319 -9.38 5.19 -22.06
CA VAL A 319 -9.87 5.94 -23.22
C VAL A 319 -11.02 6.89 -22.87
N CYS A 320 -11.42 7.76 -23.79
CA CYS A 320 -12.57 8.65 -23.62
C CYS A 320 -13.88 7.86 -23.52
N GLY A 321 -13.99 6.79 -24.30
CA GLY A 321 -15.13 5.88 -24.31
C GLY A 321 -16.34 6.35 -25.09
N GLN A 322 -17.26 5.42 -25.34
CA GLN A 322 -18.50 5.66 -26.07
C GLN A 322 -19.43 6.61 -25.30
N GLN A 323 -19.48 6.51 -23.97
CA GLN A 323 -20.30 7.40 -23.14
C GLN A 323 -19.96 8.88 -23.32
N TYR A 324 -18.69 9.21 -23.57
CA TYR A 324 -18.29 10.60 -23.84
C TYR A 324 -18.85 11.09 -25.19
N LEU A 325 -18.80 10.24 -26.22
CA LEU A 325 -19.36 10.59 -27.53
C LEU A 325 -20.88 10.70 -27.48
N ASP A 326 -21.55 9.80 -26.76
CA ASP A 326 -22.99 9.82 -26.59
C ASP A 326 -23.43 11.10 -25.87
N TRP A 327 -22.73 11.48 -24.79
CA TRP A 327 -22.95 12.77 -24.11
C TRP A 327 -22.73 13.96 -25.04
N LYS A 328 -21.64 13.98 -25.82
CA LYS A 328 -21.34 15.05 -26.77
C LYS A 328 -22.43 15.21 -27.85
N ASN A 329 -23.09 14.12 -28.21
CA ASN A 329 -24.19 14.09 -29.17
C ASN A 329 -25.57 14.24 -28.52
N SER A 330 -25.64 14.38 -27.20
CA SER A 330 -26.89 14.49 -26.45
C SER A 330 -27.29 15.95 -26.20
N PRO A 331 -28.57 16.21 -25.87
CA PRO A 331 -29.01 17.53 -25.39
C PRO A 331 -28.31 18.01 -24.11
N GLN A 332 -27.66 17.12 -23.35
CA GLN A 332 -26.92 17.42 -22.13
C GLN A 332 -25.49 17.91 -22.39
N TYR A 333 -25.05 17.96 -23.65
CA TYR A 333 -23.72 18.44 -23.99
C TYR A 333 -23.53 19.89 -23.56
N ASN A 334 -22.50 20.14 -22.75
CA ASN A 334 -22.08 21.47 -22.36
C ASN A 334 -20.72 21.79 -23.03
N PRO A 335 -20.69 22.60 -24.10
CA PRO A 335 -19.45 22.98 -24.77
C PRO A 335 -18.54 23.88 -23.93
N ALA A 336 -19.04 24.46 -22.84
CA ALA A 336 -18.24 25.24 -21.90
C ALA A 336 -17.52 24.37 -20.86
N LYS A 337 -17.81 23.06 -20.79
CA LYS A 337 -17.15 22.14 -19.85
C LYS A 337 -15.68 21.97 -20.25
N SER A 338 -14.79 22.19 -19.29
CA SER A 338 -13.35 21.99 -19.49
C SER A 338 -13.03 20.51 -19.65
N GLU A 339 -12.01 20.19 -20.43
CA GLU A 339 -11.50 18.81 -20.49
C GLU A 339 -10.83 18.36 -19.19
N TRP A 340 -10.53 19.32 -18.31
CA TRP A 340 -9.89 19.09 -17.02
C TRP A 340 -10.89 18.96 -15.87
N ASP A 341 -12.18 19.18 -16.12
CA ASP A 341 -13.24 19.04 -15.11
C ASP A 341 -13.37 17.56 -14.70
N THR A 342 -13.32 17.31 -13.40
CA THR A 342 -13.22 15.95 -12.82
C THR A 342 -14.54 15.17 -12.86
N ASP A 343 -15.65 15.86 -13.12
CA ASP A 343 -17.00 15.33 -13.29
C ASP A 343 -17.35 15.15 -14.78
N ASN A 344 -16.34 15.12 -15.67
CA ASN A 344 -16.53 14.75 -17.06
C ASN A 344 -16.90 13.26 -17.18
N VAL A 345 -17.65 12.93 -18.22
CA VAL A 345 -18.25 11.60 -18.42
C VAL A 345 -17.35 10.62 -19.17
N ALA A 346 -16.09 10.97 -19.46
CA ALA A 346 -15.18 10.04 -20.12
C ALA A 346 -14.88 8.79 -19.26
N ASN A 347 -14.55 7.65 -19.89
CA ASN A 347 -14.27 6.41 -19.14
C ASN A 347 -13.15 6.61 -18.12
N PHE A 348 -12.05 7.29 -18.49
CA PHE A 348 -10.96 7.54 -17.55
C PHE A 348 -11.35 8.45 -16.37
N PHE A 349 -12.45 9.22 -16.43
CA PHE A 349 -12.98 9.99 -15.29
C PHE A 349 -13.97 9.20 -14.43
N SER A 350 -14.41 8.03 -14.89
CA SER A 350 -15.38 7.23 -14.17
C SER A 350 -14.83 6.67 -12.85
N LYS A 351 -15.70 6.43 -11.87
CA LYS A 351 -15.36 6.09 -10.48
C LYS A 351 -16.13 4.86 -10.00
N GLY A 352 -15.75 4.34 -8.84
CA GLY A 352 -16.45 3.22 -8.18
C GLY A 352 -16.04 1.83 -8.67
N LYS A 353 -16.56 0.80 -8.00
CA LYS A 353 -16.22 -0.62 -8.21
C LYS A 353 -16.56 -1.13 -9.61
N ALA A 354 -17.62 -0.61 -10.23
CA ALA A 354 -18.00 -0.95 -11.61
C ALA A 354 -16.94 -0.55 -12.67
N TRP A 355 -16.02 0.37 -12.32
CA TRP A 355 -14.91 0.82 -13.17
C TRP A 355 -13.56 0.22 -12.76
N GLU A 356 -13.57 -0.77 -11.85
CA GLU A 356 -12.40 -1.58 -11.52
C GLU A 356 -12.22 -2.69 -12.56
N ARG A 357 -10.96 -2.99 -12.90
CA ARG A 357 -10.62 -4.06 -13.86
C ARG A 357 -9.61 -4.99 -13.22
N GLU A 358 -9.73 -6.27 -13.47
CA GLU A 358 -8.72 -7.26 -13.07
C GLU A 358 -7.41 -7.01 -13.82
N ALA A 359 -6.29 -7.15 -13.12
CA ALA A 359 -4.94 -7.21 -13.68
C ALA A 359 -4.04 -8.14 -12.85
N SER A 360 -3.15 -8.88 -13.51
CA SER A 360 -1.99 -9.51 -12.87
C SER A 360 -0.93 -8.44 -12.62
N VAL A 361 -0.52 -8.28 -11.36
CA VAL A 361 0.51 -7.34 -10.94
C VAL A 361 1.71 -8.12 -10.43
N THR A 362 2.86 -7.90 -11.06
CA THR A 362 4.13 -8.52 -10.67
C THR A 362 5.18 -7.44 -10.41
N LEU A 363 5.84 -7.50 -9.26
CA LEU A 363 6.97 -6.64 -8.93
C LEU A 363 8.26 -7.44 -9.09
N PHE A 364 9.25 -6.84 -9.76
CA PHE A 364 10.62 -7.31 -9.81
C PHE A 364 11.52 -6.33 -9.07
N CYS A 365 12.44 -6.84 -8.25
CA CYS A 365 13.44 -6.07 -7.52
C CYS A 365 14.81 -6.72 -7.75
N ASP A 366 15.83 -5.91 -8.01
CA ASP A 366 17.19 -6.37 -8.29
C ASP A 366 17.28 -7.43 -9.42
N GLY A 367 16.32 -7.41 -10.35
CA GLY A 367 16.20 -8.36 -11.47
C GLY A 367 15.48 -9.68 -11.14
N GLU A 368 15.04 -9.87 -9.90
CA GLU A 368 14.33 -11.07 -9.44
C GLU A 368 12.84 -10.77 -9.17
N GLN A 369 11.99 -11.78 -9.28
CA GLN A 369 10.57 -11.63 -8.97
C GLN A 369 10.35 -11.52 -7.45
N GLY A 370 9.73 -10.42 -7.01
CA GLY A 370 9.31 -10.20 -5.62
C GLY A 370 7.95 -10.85 -5.33
N PHE A 371 6.87 -10.30 -5.86
CA PHE A 371 5.53 -10.88 -5.76
C PHE A 371 4.83 -10.92 -7.11
N SER A 372 3.83 -11.79 -7.24
CA SER A 372 2.90 -11.82 -8.36
C SER A 372 1.49 -12.14 -7.84
N GLN A 373 0.52 -11.30 -8.16
CA GLN A 373 -0.86 -11.48 -7.71
C GLN A 373 -1.85 -10.81 -8.68
N ASN A 374 -3.03 -11.41 -8.86
CA ASN A 374 -4.16 -10.75 -9.49
C ASN A 374 -4.80 -9.73 -8.52
N MET A 375 -5.08 -8.54 -9.04
CA MET A 375 -5.54 -7.38 -8.29
C MET A 375 -6.49 -6.53 -9.15
N GLY A 376 -7.27 -5.68 -8.49
CA GLY A 376 -8.12 -4.70 -9.18
C GLY A 376 -7.35 -3.44 -9.51
N ILE A 377 -7.59 -2.83 -10.67
CA ILE A 377 -7.01 -1.56 -11.08
C ILE A 377 -8.08 -0.52 -11.45
N ARG A 378 -7.85 0.73 -11.08
CA ARG A 378 -8.65 1.89 -11.49
C ARG A 378 -7.76 3.07 -11.83
N ILE A 379 -8.21 3.94 -12.74
CA ILE A 379 -7.50 5.19 -12.98
C ILE A 379 -7.58 6.09 -11.74
N LYS A 380 -6.42 6.59 -11.32
CA LYS A 380 -6.22 7.52 -10.20
C LYS A 380 -6.05 8.95 -10.69
N GLY A 381 -6.49 9.89 -9.87
CA GLY A 381 -6.20 11.31 -10.00
C GLY A 381 -7.46 12.15 -9.97
N ALA A 382 -7.29 13.43 -10.28
CA ALA A 382 -8.36 14.37 -10.54
C ALA A 382 -8.30 14.73 -12.04
N SER A 383 -7.88 15.93 -12.40
CA SER A 383 -7.74 16.36 -13.80
C SER A 383 -6.67 15.57 -14.58
N THR A 384 -5.66 15.03 -13.89
CA THR A 384 -4.59 14.21 -14.51
C THR A 384 -5.08 12.90 -15.11
N ARG A 385 -6.33 12.51 -14.87
CA ARG A 385 -6.96 11.39 -15.57
C ARG A 385 -7.07 11.63 -17.08
N ASN A 386 -7.04 12.88 -17.54
CA ASN A 386 -7.00 13.25 -18.96
C ASN A 386 -5.57 13.30 -19.54
N SER A 387 -4.53 12.97 -18.77
CA SER A 387 -3.15 12.90 -19.27
C SER A 387 -2.89 11.62 -20.08
N GLN A 388 -1.91 11.65 -21.00
CA GLN A 388 -1.46 10.48 -21.77
C GLN A 388 -0.84 9.40 -20.86
N THR A 389 -0.18 9.83 -19.78
CA THR A 389 0.30 8.99 -18.69
C THR A 389 -0.69 9.04 -17.53
N LYS A 390 -1.47 7.96 -17.34
CA LYS A 390 -2.46 7.87 -16.28
C LYS A 390 -1.90 7.09 -15.11
N SER A 391 -2.28 7.52 -13.91
CA SER A 391 -1.94 6.82 -12.67
C SER A 391 -2.98 5.74 -12.38
N PHE A 392 -2.62 4.73 -11.59
CA PHE A 392 -3.50 3.65 -11.17
C PHE A 392 -3.64 3.62 -9.65
N ASN A 393 -4.83 3.31 -9.15
CA ASN A 393 -5.00 2.66 -7.86
C ASN A 393 -5.06 1.15 -8.09
N VAL A 394 -4.39 0.39 -7.23
CA VAL A 394 -4.31 -1.07 -7.25
C VAL A 394 -4.92 -1.61 -5.95
N TYR A 395 -5.78 -2.63 -6.03
CA TYR A 395 -6.58 -3.15 -4.92
C TYR A 395 -6.40 -4.67 -4.78
N ALA A 396 -5.94 -5.12 -3.62
CA ALA A 396 -5.96 -6.53 -3.23
C ALA A 396 -7.40 -6.89 -2.83
N ARG A 397 -8.00 -7.90 -3.48
CA ARG A 397 -9.38 -8.33 -3.22
C ARG A 397 -9.51 -9.81 -3.49
N SER A 398 -10.31 -10.50 -2.66
CA SER A 398 -10.67 -11.91 -2.84
C SER A 398 -11.31 -12.20 -4.19
N GLU A 399 -11.99 -11.23 -4.79
CA GLU A 399 -12.57 -11.33 -6.14
C GLU A 399 -11.51 -11.57 -7.24
N TYR A 400 -10.28 -11.09 -7.06
CA TYR A 400 -9.21 -11.22 -8.07
C TYR A 400 -8.11 -12.19 -7.65
N GLY A 401 -7.76 -12.24 -6.37
CA GLY A 401 -6.66 -13.03 -5.83
C GLY A 401 -6.67 -12.96 -4.31
N ASP A 402 -5.51 -12.84 -3.66
CA ASP A 402 -5.49 -12.62 -2.22
C ASP A 402 -6.12 -11.27 -1.84
N SER A 403 -6.88 -11.25 -0.74
CA SER A 403 -7.56 -10.05 -0.24
C SER A 403 -6.61 -8.98 0.29
N LYS A 404 -5.33 -9.31 0.47
CA LYS A 404 -4.27 -8.44 0.97
C LYS A 404 -2.97 -8.80 0.25
N LEU A 405 -2.18 -7.80 -0.11
CA LEU A 405 -0.79 -8.00 -0.54
C LEU A 405 0.10 -8.10 0.70
N ASN A 406 0.72 -9.25 0.93
CA ASN A 406 1.72 -9.44 2.00
C ASN A 406 3.13 -9.34 1.40
N TYR A 407 3.65 -8.12 1.28
CA TYR A 407 4.96 -7.84 0.70
C TYR A 407 5.52 -6.51 1.22
N ASP A 408 6.85 -6.41 1.39
CA ASP A 408 7.55 -5.15 1.68
C ASP A 408 7.61 -4.26 0.42
N LEU A 409 6.46 -3.65 0.11
CA LEU A 409 6.25 -2.91 -1.12
C LEU A 409 7.02 -1.58 -1.16
N ILE A 410 7.07 -0.89 -0.01
CA ILE A 410 7.73 0.41 0.15
C ILE A 410 8.80 0.24 1.23
N LYS A 411 10.05 0.15 0.77
CA LYS A 411 11.20 -0.16 1.62
C LYS A 411 11.38 0.89 2.72
N GLY A 412 11.43 0.44 3.97
CA GLY A 412 11.59 1.32 5.14
C GLY A 412 10.34 2.10 5.52
N ASN A 413 9.16 1.67 5.05
CA ASN A 413 7.89 2.21 5.49
C ASN A 413 7.53 1.64 6.88
N THR A 414 7.29 2.51 7.85
CA THR A 414 7.05 2.14 9.25
C THR A 414 5.83 2.85 9.80
N ALA A 415 5.04 2.15 10.59
CA ALA A 415 3.88 2.71 11.27
C ALA A 415 4.31 3.83 12.23
N VAL A 416 3.49 4.87 12.31
CA VAL A 416 3.73 6.07 13.12
C VAL A 416 3.45 5.80 14.61
N ASP A 417 2.49 4.92 14.92
CA ASP A 417 2.11 4.59 16.30
C ASP A 417 3.14 3.73 17.03
N ASP A 418 3.67 2.68 16.38
CA ASP A 418 4.55 1.70 17.03
C ASP A 418 5.90 1.47 16.35
N GLY A 419 6.15 2.11 15.20
CA GLY A 419 7.41 2.01 14.45
C GLY A 419 7.62 0.69 13.71
N LYS A 420 6.63 -0.22 13.67
CA LYS A 420 6.78 -1.50 12.96
C LYS A 420 6.74 -1.31 11.45
N GLU A 421 7.46 -2.17 10.74
CA GLU A 421 7.45 -2.16 9.27
C GLU A 421 6.08 -2.53 8.70
N ILE A 422 5.61 -1.76 7.73
CA ILE A 422 4.34 -2.00 7.03
C ILE A 422 4.59 -2.93 5.83
N LYS A 423 4.17 -4.19 5.97
CA LYS A 423 4.35 -5.26 4.96
C LYS A 423 3.04 -5.78 4.38
N LYS A 424 1.92 -5.16 4.72
CA LYS A 424 0.60 -5.62 4.34
C LYS A 424 -0.21 -4.47 3.78
N TYR A 425 -0.76 -4.66 2.59
CA TYR A 425 -1.45 -3.61 1.84
C TYR A 425 -2.77 -4.12 1.28
N ASP A 426 -3.85 -3.41 1.58
CA ASP A 426 -5.15 -3.54 0.91
C ASP A 426 -5.15 -2.91 -0.47
N SER A 427 -4.46 -1.78 -0.57
CA SER A 427 -4.36 -1.02 -1.79
C SER A 427 -3.13 -0.14 -1.75
N PHE A 428 -2.66 0.20 -2.93
CA PHE A 428 -1.61 1.19 -3.16
C PHE A 428 -1.89 1.90 -4.47
N SER A 429 -1.09 2.91 -4.79
CA SER A 429 -1.18 3.57 -6.10
C SER A 429 0.12 3.46 -6.88
N LEU A 430 0.00 3.43 -8.20
CA LEU A 430 1.06 3.69 -9.15
C LEU A 430 0.83 5.07 -9.74
N ARG A 431 1.61 6.07 -9.29
CA ARG A 431 1.50 7.45 -9.76
C ARG A 431 2.49 7.72 -10.89
N ALA A 432 2.01 8.18 -12.04
CA ALA A 432 2.89 8.52 -13.16
C ALA A 432 3.83 9.69 -12.81
N VAL A 433 5.13 9.50 -13.08
CA VAL A 433 6.18 10.52 -12.90
C VAL A 433 6.60 11.02 -14.29
N ALA A 434 5.70 11.77 -14.92
CA ALA A 434 5.84 12.17 -16.33
C ALA A 434 6.51 13.55 -16.54
N TRP A 435 6.83 14.25 -15.45
CA TRP A 435 7.26 15.65 -15.46
C TRP A 435 8.24 15.89 -14.31
N VAL A 436 9.10 16.91 -14.44
CA VAL A 436 10.14 17.20 -13.43
C VAL A 436 9.57 17.77 -12.13
N ASP A 437 8.39 18.39 -12.17
CA ASP A 437 7.64 18.80 -10.97
C ASP A 437 7.33 17.61 -10.04
N ARG A 438 7.10 16.41 -10.59
CA ARG A 438 6.94 15.17 -9.84
C ARG A 438 8.21 14.70 -9.13
N MET A 439 9.37 15.29 -9.42
CA MET A 439 10.58 15.09 -8.60
C MET A 439 10.50 15.85 -7.27
N ARG A 440 9.69 16.92 -7.17
CA ARG A 440 9.59 17.76 -5.97
C ARG A 440 8.98 16.99 -4.79
N GLU A 441 7.96 16.17 -5.06
CA GLU A 441 7.37 15.27 -4.04
C GLU A 441 8.43 14.37 -3.39
N ALA A 442 9.24 13.70 -4.22
CA ALA A 442 10.29 12.78 -3.75
C ALA A 442 11.44 13.49 -3.02
N VAL A 443 11.60 14.81 -3.22
CA VAL A 443 12.55 15.64 -2.48
C VAL A 443 11.97 16.10 -1.14
N ILE A 444 10.69 16.46 -1.10
CA ILE A 444 10.04 17.02 0.08
C ILE A 444 9.70 15.93 1.10
N ARG A 445 9.17 14.79 0.66
CA ARG A 445 8.74 13.70 1.54
C ARG A 445 9.78 13.22 2.55
N PRO A 446 11.04 12.92 2.15
CA PRO A 446 12.05 12.47 3.11
C PRO A 446 12.30 13.49 4.22
N ALA A 447 12.16 14.78 3.94
CA ALA A 447 12.31 15.82 4.95
C ALA A 447 11.13 15.85 5.94
N LEU A 448 9.91 15.62 5.45
CA LEU A 448 8.69 15.62 6.27
C LEU A 448 8.62 14.44 7.26
N LYS A 449 9.46 13.40 7.11
CA LYS A 449 9.58 12.33 8.12
C LYS A 449 10.04 12.85 9.49
N ASP A 450 10.66 14.03 9.56
CA ASP A 450 11.02 14.70 10.80
C ASP A 450 9.83 15.40 11.49
N MET A 451 8.62 15.31 10.91
CA MET A 451 7.37 15.91 11.40
C MET A 451 6.26 14.86 11.57
N PRO A 452 6.38 13.92 12.52
CA PRO A 452 5.50 12.75 12.62
C PRO A 452 4.04 13.07 12.99
N ALA A 453 3.74 14.29 13.46
CA ALA A 453 2.36 14.72 13.69
C ALA A 453 1.62 15.02 12.37
N LEU A 454 2.34 15.37 11.30
CA LEU A 454 1.77 15.64 9.99
C LEU A 454 1.59 14.33 9.22
N ALA A 455 0.34 13.95 8.96
CA ALA A 455 0.08 12.78 8.13
C ALA A 455 0.56 13.00 6.69
N GLY A 456 1.30 12.00 6.17
CA GLY A 456 1.79 11.97 4.80
C GLY A 456 2.02 10.52 4.39
N TYR A 457 2.10 10.27 3.08
CA TYR A 457 2.35 8.90 2.60
C TYR A 457 3.84 8.67 2.44
N ASP A 458 4.26 7.40 2.46
CA ASP A 458 5.57 6.98 1.96
C ASP A 458 5.45 6.49 0.50
N SER A 459 6.59 6.38 -0.19
CA SER A 459 6.64 5.97 -1.59
C SER A 459 7.98 5.39 -2.01
N ASN A 460 7.96 4.51 -3.00
CA ASN A 460 9.14 4.01 -3.71
C ASN A 460 8.96 4.23 -5.22
N ARG A 461 10.04 4.25 -6.00
CA ARG A 461 9.99 4.45 -7.45
C ARG A 461 10.11 3.14 -8.20
N CYS A 462 9.42 3.04 -9.34
CA CYS A 462 9.50 1.91 -10.23
C CYS A 462 9.47 2.31 -11.71
N MET A 463 9.93 1.42 -12.58
CA MET A 463 9.55 1.43 -13.99
C MET A 463 8.32 0.55 -14.20
N LEU A 464 7.29 1.09 -14.85
CA LEU A 464 6.08 0.35 -15.19
C LEU A 464 6.20 -0.21 -16.62
N PHE A 465 5.87 -1.50 -16.78
CA PHE A 465 5.52 -2.11 -18.03
C PHE A 465 4.02 -2.43 -18.02
N LEU A 466 3.30 -1.98 -19.04
CA LEU A 466 1.85 -2.18 -19.19
C LEU A 466 1.62 -3.08 -20.39
N ASP A 467 1.02 -4.26 -20.16
CA ASP A 467 0.82 -5.31 -21.16
C ASP A 467 2.08 -5.61 -21.97
N GLY A 468 3.22 -5.65 -21.28
CA GLY A 468 4.53 -5.97 -21.86
C GLY A 468 5.25 -4.80 -22.54
N GLU A 469 4.67 -3.60 -22.61
CA GLU A 469 5.37 -2.42 -23.14
C GLU A 469 5.88 -1.49 -22.05
N LEU A 470 7.10 -0.96 -22.20
CA LEU A 470 7.63 0.07 -21.33
C LEU A 470 6.68 1.26 -21.26
N TRP A 471 6.13 1.55 -20.08
CA TRP A 471 5.18 2.64 -19.88
C TRP A 471 5.84 3.88 -19.27
N GLY A 472 6.93 3.72 -18.52
CA GLY A 472 7.71 4.84 -17.97
C GLY A 472 7.91 4.76 -16.47
N MET A 473 8.30 5.87 -15.85
CA MET A 473 8.60 5.93 -14.42
C MET A 473 7.33 6.25 -13.60
N TYR A 474 7.13 5.53 -12.50
CA TYR A 474 6.00 5.63 -11.60
C TYR A 474 6.47 5.65 -10.14
N ASP A 475 5.71 6.29 -9.25
CA ASP A 475 5.84 6.12 -7.80
C ASP A 475 4.83 5.07 -7.33
N ILE A 476 5.30 4.05 -6.63
CA ILE A 476 4.50 3.18 -5.76
C ILE A 476 4.28 3.96 -4.46
N ILE A 477 3.04 4.30 -4.13
CA ILE A 477 2.69 5.17 -3.01
C ILE A 477 1.57 4.56 -2.18
N GLU A 478 1.60 4.75 -0.86
CA GLU A 478 0.46 4.38 -0.03
C GLU A 478 -0.80 5.15 -0.46
N LYS A 479 -1.95 4.50 -0.41
CA LYS A 479 -3.21 5.13 -0.80
C LYS A 479 -3.86 5.78 0.41
N SER A 480 -4.13 7.08 0.30
CA SER A 480 -5.11 7.81 1.14
C SER A 480 -6.38 6.99 1.31
N SER A 481 -6.57 6.40 2.49
CA SER A 481 -7.70 5.56 2.84
C SER A 481 -7.73 5.28 4.34
N ASP A 482 -8.86 4.74 4.80
CA ASP A 482 -9.02 4.05 6.08
C ASP A 482 -7.87 3.06 6.37
N TYR A 483 -7.46 2.27 5.38
CA TYR A 483 -6.34 1.32 5.52
C TYR A 483 -5.00 1.99 5.77
N TYR A 484 -4.74 3.15 5.15
CA TYR A 484 -3.53 3.91 5.45
C TYR A 484 -3.52 4.36 6.90
N ILE A 485 -4.67 4.80 7.43
CA ILE A 485 -4.79 5.18 8.84
C ILE A 485 -4.63 3.96 9.74
N GLN A 486 -5.19 2.81 9.36
CA GLN A 486 -5.01 1.55 10.07
C GLN A 486 -3.55 1.12 10.15
N SER A 487 -2.84 1.09 9.01
CA SER A 487 -1.47 0.61 8.96
C SER A 487 -0.48 1.56 9.62
N ASN A 488 -0.77 2.86 9.63
CA ASN A 488 0.15 3.88 10.16
C ASN A 488 -0.15 4.28 11.60
N TYR A 489 -1.40 4.24 12.05
CA TYR A 489 -1.80 4.79 13.36
C TYR A 489 -2.55 3.79 14.24
N GLY A 490 -2.68 2.52 13.81
CA GLY A 490 -3.28 1.46 14.62
C GLY A 490 -4.77 1.64 14.91
N ILE A 491 -5.49 2.37 14.05
CA ILE A 491 -6.94 2.59 14.17
C ILE A 491 -7.68 1.60 13.26
N ALA A 492 -8.74 0.97 13.75
CA ALA A 492 -9.54 0.06 12.91
C ALA A 492 -10.14 0.84 11.71
N ALA A 493 -10.16 0.23 10.52
CA ALA A 493 -10.55 0.93 9.29
C ALA A 493 -11.99 1.44 9.36
N GLU A 494 -12.89 0.66 9.97
CA GLU A 494 -14.28 1.01 10.25
C GLU A 494 -14.46 2.17 11.23
N ASP A 495 -13.43 2.50 12.01
CA ASP A 495 -13.43 3.60 12.97
C ASP A 495 -12.82 4.88 12.37
N VAL A 496 -12.43 4.90 11.10
CA VAL A 496 -11.78 6.07 10.48
C VAL A 496 -12.80 6.98 9.82
N ALA A 497 -12.74 8.28 10.14
CA ALA A 497 -13.30 9.33 9.31
C ALA A 497 -12.15 10.12 8.64
N LEU A 498 -12.25 10.34 7.32
CA LEU A 498 -11.25 11.02 6.52
C LEU A 498 -11.92 11.99 5.54
N VAL A 499 -11.58 13.27 5.66
CA VAL A 499 -11.98 14.36 4.77
C VAL A 499 -10.76 14.79 3.96
N LYS A 500 -10.91 14.96 2.66
CA LYS A 500 -9.83 15.33 1.75
C LYS A 500 -10.30 16.42 0.80
N ASN A 501 -9.55 17.52 0.73
CA ASN A 501 -9.94 18.68 -0.09
C ASN A 501 -11.39 19.15 0.14
N GLY A 502 -11.90 19.00 1.37
CA GLY A 502 -13.27 19.37 1.74
C GLY A 502 -14.34 18.32 1.45
N GLU A 503 -13.97 17.19 0.85
CA GLU A 503 -14.90 16.09 0.54
C GLU A 503 -14.68 14.91 1.48
N LEU A 504 -15.77 14.28 1.93
CA LEU A 504 -15.70 13.04 2.70
C LEU A 504 -15.20 11.90 1.80
N GLU A 505 -14.08 11.28 2.19
CA GLU A 505 -13.55 10.09 1.52
C GLU A 505 -13.91 8.82 2.28
N GLU A 506 -13.83 8.85 3.62
CA GLU A 506 -14.17 7.73 4.51
C GLU A 506 -14.94 8.26 5.72
N GLY A 507 -15.89 7.47 6.26
CA GLY A 507 -16.76 7.86 7.37
C GLY A 507 -18.20 8.17 6.94
N THR A 508 -18.91 8.95 7.76
CA THR A 508 -20.33 9.30 7.57
C THR A 508 -20.50 10.80 7.29
N ASP A 509 -21.63 11.19 6.70
CA ASP A 509 -21.95 12.61 6.48
C ASP A 509 -21.90 13.43 7.79
N ALA A 510 -22.26 12.82 8.93
CA ALA A 510 -22.19 13.44 10.25
C ALA A 510 -20.75 13.79 10.68
N ASP A 511 -19.74 13.06 10.19
CA ASP A 511 -18.34 13.37 10.44
C ASP A 511 -17.92 14.66 9.74
N LEU A 512 -18.32 14.82 8.47
CA LEU A 512 -18.05 16.04 7.71
C LEU A 512 -18.80 17.23 8.33
N GLU A 513 -20.08 17.06 8.66
CA GLU A 513 -20.90 18.08 9.34
C GLU A 513 -20.28 18.52 10.68
N GLU A 514 -19.68 17.61 11.45
CA GLU A 514 -18.98 17.97 12.69
C GLU A 514 -17.76 18.88 12.42
N LEU A 515 -16.94 18.53 11.42
CA LEU A 515 -15.76 19.32 11.08
C LEU A 515 -16.13 20.70 10.53
N GLU A 516 -17.18 20.77 9.70
CA GLU A 516 -17.77 22.03 9.23
C GLU A 516 -18.29 22.88 10.40
N ALA A 517 -19.04 22.27 11.33
CA ALA A 517 -19.54 22.96 12.53
C ALA A 517 -18.42 23.48 13.44
N LEU A 518 -17.29 22.76 13.52
CA LEU A 518 -16.11 23.23 14.23
C LEU A 518 -15.47 24.44 13.55
N SER A 519 -15.37 24.43 12.21
CA SER A 519 -14.91 25.59 11.44
C SER A 519 -15.82 26.80 11.68
N GLU A 520 -17.14 26.62 11.62
CA GLU A 520 -18.10 27.69 11.91
C GLU A 520 -18.01 28.19 13.37
N PHE A 521 -17.76 27.29 14.32
CA PHE A 521 -17.56 27.67 15.72
C PHE A 521 -16.38 28.62 15.85
N CYS A 522 -15.27 28.34 15.16
CA CYS A 522 -14.07 29.18 15.16
C CYS A 522 -14.34 30.57 14.60
N GLU A 523 -15.18 30.69 13.56
CA GLU A 523 -15.56 31.98 12.98
C GLU A 523 -16.44 32.81 13.91
N LYS A 524 -17.38 32.15 14.60
CA LYS A 524 -18.39 32.81 15.44
C LYS A 524 -17.90 33.11 16.85
N ASN A 525 -16.81 32.49 17.31
CA ASN A 525 -16.33 32.59 18.68
C ASN A 525 -14.84 33.01 18.73
N SER A 526 -14.51 34.03 19.52
CA SER A 526 -13.12 34.52 19.60
C SER A 526 -12.21 33.52 20.31
N MET A 527 -11.08 33.15 19.68
CA MET A 527 -10.03 32.30 20.29
C MET A 527 -9.16 33.04 21.31
N THR A 528 -9.36 34.34 21.50
CA THR A 528 -8.77 35.08 22.63
C THR A 528 -9.42 34.72 23.97
N VAL A 529 -10.58 34.05 23.94
CA VAL A 529 -11.26 33.51 25.12
C VAL A 529 -10.78 32.07 25.36
N GLN A 530 -10.18 31.82 26.52
CA GLN A 530 -9.54 30.54 26.83
C GLN A 530 -10.47 29.33 26.69
N SER A 531 -11.72 29.41 27.15
CA SER A 531 -12.67 28.29 27.03
C SER A 531 -13.02 27.93 25.59
N ASN A 532 -12.97 28.89 24.67
CA ASN A 532 -13.21 28.63 23.25
C ASN A 532 -11.98 27.94 22.64
N TYR A 533 -10.79 28.41 22.99
CA TYR A 533 -9.54 27.75 22.61
C TYR A 533 -9.47 26.31 23.12
N ASP A 534 -9.80 26.08 24.40
CA ASP A 534 -9.78 24.76 25.02
C ASP A 534 -10.79 23.81 24.35
N TYR A 535 -11.97 24.32 23.95
CA TYR A 535 -12.93 23.55 23.17
C TYR A 535 -12.35 23.11 21.82
N VAL A 536 -11.75 24.02 21.06
CA VAL A 536 -11.16 23.68 19.75
C VAL A 536 -9.97 22.72 19.91
N ALA A 537 -9.11 22.93 20.91
CA ALA A 537 -7.98 22.05 21.22
C ALA A 537 -8.40 20.66 21.73
N SER A 538 -9.63 20.50 22.21
CA SER A 538 -10.23 19.20 22.52
C SER A 538 -10.71 18.45 21.28
N LYS A 539 -10.89 19.14 20.15
CA LYS A 539 -11.43 18.60 18.90
C LYS A 539 -10.39 18.42 17.79
N VAL A 540 -9.31 19.18 17.84
CA VAL A 540 -8.24 19.18 16.83
C VAL A 540 -6.91 18.96 17.52
N ASP A 541 -6.08 18.12 16.90
CA ASP A 541 -4.68 18.03 17.26
C ASP A 541 -3.94 19.30 16.78
N ILE A 542 -3.60 20.15 17.75
CA ILE A 542 -2.99 21.46 17.51
C ILE A 542 -1.62 21.35 16.82
N GLU A 543 -0.90 20.25 17.04
CA GLU A 543 0.44 20.03 16.47
C GLU A 543 0.37 19.76 14.97
N SER A 544 -0.40 18.75 14.55
CA SER A 544 -0.61 18.44 13.14
C SER A 544 -1.20 19.62 12.36
N LEU A 545 -2.06 20.42 12.98
CA LEU A 545 -2.59 21.64 12.36
C LEU A 545 -1.49 22.69 12.12
N ILE A 546 -0.67 22.98 13.14
CA ILE A 546 0.47 23.91 12.99
C ILE A 546 1.42 23.42 11.92
N ASP A 547 1.75 22.13 11.93
CA ASP A 547 2.68 21.50 10.99
C ASP A 547 2.17 21.59 9.55
N CYS A 548 0.89 21.29 9.32
CA CYS A 548 0.26 21.38 8.00
C CYS A 548 0.35 22.79 7.41
N TYR A 549 0.00 23.81 8.21
CA TYR A 549 0.05 25.21 7.76
C TYR A 549 1.48 25.72 7.62
N ALA A 550 2.39 25.34 8.51
CA ALA A 550 3.79 25.74 8.42
C ALA A 550 4.46 25.17 7.15
N VAL A 551 4.23 23.89 6.84
CA VAL A 551 4.75 23.24 5.64
C VAL A 551 4.19 23.89 4.36
N GLY A 552 2.87 24.07 4.27
CA GLY A 552 2.23 24.66 3.09
C GLY A 552 2.71 26.09 2.79
N LEU A 553 2.76 26.93 3.83
CA LEU A 553 3.23 28.32 3.74
C LEU A 553 4.74 28.41 3.46
N TYR A 554 5.56 27.57 4.11
CA TYR A 554 7.00 27.58 3.89
C TYR A 554 7.36 27.11 2.47
N LEU A 555 6.75 26.03 1.98
CA LEU A 555 7.04 25.52 0.65
C LEU A 555 6.45 26.37 -0.49
N GLY A 556 5.51 27.27 -0.17
CA GLY A 556 4.82 28.10 -1.15
C GLY A 556 3.99 27.26 -2.12
N THR A 557 3.26 26.27 -1.59
CA THR A 557 2.44 25.34 -2.39
C THR A 557 1.29 26.09 -3.06
N TRP A 558 1.20 26.02 -4.39
CA TRP A 558 0.32 26.90 -5.15
C TRP A 558 -1.19 26.62 -4.96
N ASP A 559 -1.60 25.35 -4.94
CA ASP A 559 -3.03 24.97 -4.85
C ASP A 559 -3.49 24.68 -3.41
N TRP A 560 -2.68 24.99 -2.41
CA TRP A 560 -2.96 24.85 -0.97
C TRP A 560 -3.33 26.22 -0.36
N PRO A 561 -4.24 26.39 0.62
CA PRO A 561 -4.72 25.44 1.64
C PRO A 561 -6.05 24.75 1.36
N ASN A 562 -6.81 25.18 0.36
CA ASN A 562 -8.13 24.63 0.07
C ASN A 562 -8.07 23.33 -0.77
N HIS A 563 -6.89 22.98 -1.29
CA HIS A 563 -6.60 21.65 -1.82
C HIS A 563 -5.28 21.12 -1.22
N ASN A 564 -4.96 19.86 -1.54
CA ASN A 564 -3.73 19.16 -1.17
C ASN A 564 -3.57 18.93 0.35
N TYR A 565 -4.70 18.83 1.05
CA TYR A 565 -4.77 18.50 2.48
C TYR A 565 -5.76 17.36 2.73
N LEU A 566 -5.57 16.69 3.85
CA LEU A 566 -6.57 15.82 4.46
C LEU A 566 -6.72 16.14 5.94
N MET A 567 -7.88 15.81 6.49
CA MET A 567 -8.13 15.76 7.92
C MET A 567 -8.74 14.42 8.27
N TRP A 568 -8.27 13.78 9.34
CA TRP A 568 -8.77 12.47 9.76
C TRP A 568 -8.94 12.38 11.28
N ARG A 569 -9.80 11.48 11.74
CA ARG A 569 -9.97 11.16 13.17
C ARG A 569 -10.37 9.70 13.37
N SER A 570 -10.25 9.25 14.62
CA SER A 570 -10.85 8.00 15.06
C SER A 570 -12.25 8.25 15.64
N ASN A 571 -13.22 7.43 15.27
CA ASN A 571 -14.59 7.38 15.80
C ASN A 571 -14.79 6.25 16.81
N GLY A 572 -13.77 5.41 16.98
CA GLY A 572 -13.77 4.26 17.86
C GLY A 572 -13.65 4.63 19.33
N GLN A 573 -13.63 3.59 20.18
CA GLN A 573 -13.28 3.76 21.58
C GLN A 573 -11.80 4.07 21.73
N GLN A 574 -11.44 4.84 22.76
CA GLN A 574 -10.04 5.10 23.09
C GLN A 574 -9.30 3.78 23.33
N ILE A 575 -8.17 3.61 22.63
CA ILE A 575 -7.31 2.44 22.71
C ILE A 575 -6.16 2.76 23.68
N ASP A 576 -5.98 1.92 24.70
CA ASP A 576 -4.93 2.12 25.70
C ASP A 576 -3.54 2.13 25.05
N GLY A 577 -2.74 3.14 25.39
CA GLY A 577 -1.41 3.35 24.81
C GLY A 577 -1.37 3.92 23.38
N ASN A 578 -2.49 4.09 22.68
CA ASN A 578 -2.52 4.69 21.34
C ASN A 578 -3.02 6.14 21.38
N PRO A 579 -2.14 7.15 21.22
CA PRO A 579 -2.52 8.57 21.30
C PRO A 579 -3.40 9.04 20.13
N TYR A 580 -3.50 8.26 19.06
CA TYR A 580 -4.26 8.61 17.86
C TYR A 580 -5.76 8.23 17.94
N SER A 581 -6.15 7.50 18.99
CA SER A 581 -7.52 7.05 19.25
C SER A 581 -8.37 8.03 20.09
N ASP A 582 -7.90 9.26 20.28
CA ASP A 582 -8.49 10.27 21.18
C ASP A 582 -9.68 11.05 20.59
N GLY A 583 -10.12 10.69 19.38
CA GLY A 583 -11.23 11.35 18.70
C GLY A 583 -10.93 12.69 18.03
N LYS A 584 -9.68 13.18 18.10
CA LYS A 584 -9.32 14.48 17.51
C LYS A 584 -9.09 14.40 16.01
N TRP A 585 -9.49 15.47 15.32
CA TRP A 585 -9.10 15.74 13.94
C TRP A 585 -7.60 16.04 13.84
N ARG A 586 -6.92 15.36 12.92
CA ARG A 586 -5.49 15.52 12.62
C ARG A 586 -5.30 15.89 11.17
N CYS A 587 -4.36 16.78 10.89
CA CYS A 587 -4.07 17.22 9.54
C CYS A 587 -3.03 16.34 8.84
N GLY A 588 -3.16 16.24 7.52
CA GLY A 588 -2.15 15.69 6.63
C GLY A 588 -2.00 16.51 5.37
N SER A 589 -0.89 16.31 4.66
CA SER A 589 -0.59 17.03 3.42
C SER A 589 -0.05 16.06 2.36
N PHE A 590 -0.35 16.35 1.09
CA PHE A 590 0.10 15.54 -0.04
C PHE A 590 0.17 16.39 -1.31
N ASP A 591 0.80 15.87 -2.36
CA ASP A 591 0.86 16.52 -3.68
C ASP A 591 1.59 17.87 -3.68
N PHE A 592 2.89 17.79 -3.46
CA PHE A 592 3.86 18.88 -3.49
C PHE A 592 4.54 19.05 -4.86
N ASP A 593 3.91 18.56 -5.93
CA ASP A 593 4.35 18.81 -7.30
C ASP A 593 4.37 20.31 -7.62
N TYR A 594 3.43 21.08 -7.04
CA TYR A 594 3.33 22.54 -7.22
C TYR A 594 3.93 23.34 -6.05
N ALA A 595 5.08 22.90 -5.53
CA ALA A 595 5.75 23.49 -4.36
C ALA A 595 7.26 23.71 -4.58
N ALA A 596 7.96 24.37 -3.65
CA ALA A 596 9.43 24.50 -3.65
C ALA A 596 10.03 25.19 -4.89
N GLY A 597 9.48 26.36 -5.27
CA GLY A 597 10.09 27.22 -6.29
C GLY A 597 9.44 27.12 -7.67
N LEU A 598 8.12 27.27 -7.75
CA LEU A 598 7.38 27.38 -9.00
C LEU A 598 7.56 28.80 -9.59
N THR A 599 8.62 28.99 -10.36
CA THR A 599 9.26 30.31 -10.54
C THR A 599 8.47 31.36 -11.33
N TYR A 600 8.78 32.63 -11.04
CA TYR A 600 8.48 33.89 -11.73
C TYR A 600 7.04 34.07 -12.22
N ALA A 601 6.63 33.40 -13.29
CA ALA A 601 5.33 33.64 -13.94
C ALA A 601 4.14 33.34 -13.00
N SER A 602 4.14 32.18 -12.36
CA SER A 602 3.09 31.80 -11.40
C SER A 602 3.07 32.73 -10.18
N PHE A 603 4.21 33.32 -9.83
CA PHE A 603 4.35 34.25 -8.70
C PHE A 603 4.32 35.74 -9.11
N GLY A 604 3.74 36.06 -10.27
CA GLY A 604 3.51 37.44 -10.69
C GLY A 604 4.80 38.23 -10.97
N GLY A 605 5.88 37.54 -11.31
CA GLY A 605 7.19 38.12 -11.58
C GLY A 605 8.11 38.17 -10.35
N VAL A 606 7.97 37.25 -9.41
CA VAL A 606 8.83 37.13 -8.23
C VAL A 606 9.48 35.75 -8.21
N GLU A 607 10.74 35.69 -7.78
CA GLU A 607 11.43 34.43 -7.58
C GLU A 607 10.75 33.61 -6.48
N GLY A 608 10.66 32.29 -6.67
CA GLY A 608 9.85 31.46 -5.80
C GLY A 608 10.27 31.41 -4.33
N TYR A 609 11.57 31.56 -4.06
CA TYR A 609 12.04 31.66 -2.68
C TYR A 609 11.57 32.93 -1.97
N ALA A 610 11.31 34.01 -2.72
CA ALA A 610 10.90 35.31 -2.23
C ALA A 610 9.38 35.56 -2.36
N HIS A 611 8.61 34.55 -2.76
CA HIS A 611 7.17 34.69 -2.90
C HIS A 611 6.48 34.71 -1.53
N ASP A 612 5.80 35.80 -1.21
CA ASP A 612 5.00 35.95 0.00
C ASP A 612 3.76 35.04 -0.04
N SER A 613 3.90 33.90 0.62
CA SER A 613 2.88 32.85 0.66
C SER A 613 1.75 33.17 1.65
N PHE A 614 1.99 34.08 2.59
CA PHE A 614 0.97 34.55 3.53
C PHE A 614 -0.05 35.47 2.84
N ARG A 615 0.42 36.39 2.00
CA ARG A 615 -0.47 37.22 1.16
C ARG A 615 -1.26 36.41 0.14
N LYS A 616 -0.69 35.29 -0.34
CA LYS A 616 -1.42 34.34 -1.17
C LYS A 616 -2.50 33.63 -0.37
N PHE A 617 -2.14 33.11 0.81
CA PHE A 617 -3.04 32.44 1.73
C PHE A 617 -4.25 33.30 2.12
N ASP A 618 -4.06 34.61 2.32
CA ASP A 618 -5.14 35.56 2.64
C ASP A 618 -6.32 35.54 1.66
N LYS A 619 -6.11 35.11 0.42
CA LYS A 619 -7.17 35.04 -0.61
C LYS A 619 -8.15 33.88 -0.40
N SER A 620 -7.75 32.87 0.38
CA SER A 620 -8.50 31.64 0.63
C SER A 620 -8.57 31.29 2.12
N LYS A 621 -8.18 32.23 3.00
CA LYS A 621 -8.08 32.00 4.45
C LYS A 621 -9.43 31.73 5.11
N ASP A 622 -10.51 32.16 4.45
CA ASP A 622 -11.90 32.02 4.89
C ASP A 622 -12.55 30.77 4.29
N ASP A 623 -11.86 30.05 3.39
CA ASP A 623 -12.36 28.81 2.79
C ASP A 623 -12.12 27.63 3.75
N PHE A 624 -13.10 26.73 3.86
CA PHE A 624 -13.01 25.54 4.69
C PHE A 624 -11.75 24.70 4.37
N PRO A 625 -10.95 24.27 5.38
CA PRO A 625 -11.15 24.37 6.83
C PRO A 625 -10.28 25.48 7.47
N SER A 626 -9.75 26.40 6.66
CA SER A 626 -8.83 27.46 7.11
C SER A 626 -9.35 28.40 8.20
N PRO A 627 -10.66 28.60 8.39
CA PRO A 627 -11.16 29.33 9.55
C PRO A 627 -10.72 28.76 10.91
N ILE A 628 -10.44 27.46 11.02
CA ILE A 628 -9.91 26.84 12.24
C ILE A 628 -8.53 27.44 12.58
N PHE A 629 -7.59 27.36 11.64
CA PHE A 629 -6.22 27.88 11.82
C PHE A 629 -6.19 29.41 12.01
N THR A 630 -6.88 30.15 11.13
CA THR A 630 -6.84 31.62 11.17
C THR A 630 -7.46 32.20 12.44
N SER A 631 -8.48 31.53 12.98
CA SER A 631 -9.06 31.92 14.26
C SER A 631 -8.12 31.62 15.41
N LEU A 632 -7.44 30.46 15.42
CA LEU A 632 -6.45 30.10 16.43
C LEU A 632 -5.24 31.04 16.46
N LEU A 633 -4.82 31.59 15.32
CA LEU A 633 -3.78 32.64 15.26
C LEU A 633 -4.11 33.90 16.08
N LYS A 634 -5.38 34.14 16.43
CA LYS A 634 -5.77 35.25 17.32
C LYS A 634 -5.39 34.99 18.78
N ASN A 635 -5.16 33.74 19.18
CA ASN A 635 -4.67 33.39 20.51
C ASN A 635 -3.14 33.59 20.58
N ASP A 636 -2.66 34.36 21.55
CA ASP A 636 -1.24 34.73 21.65
C ASP A 636 -0.30 33.53 21.80
N SER A 637 -0.72 32.50 22.56
CA SER A 637 0.10 31.31 22.79
C SER A 637 0.20 30.44 21.53
N PHE A 638 -0.91 30.24 20.83
CA PHE A 638 -0.93 29.53 19.56
C PHE A 638 -0.14 30.28 18.48
N ARG A 639 -0.33 31.60 18.39
CA ARG A 639 0.38 32.46 17.43
C ARG A 639 1.89 32.37 17.60
N GLN A 640 2.37 32.45 18.85
CA GLN A 640 3.79 32.30 19.16
C GLN A 640 4.28 30.88 18.84
N ARG A 641 3.52 29.85 19.22
CA ARG A 641 3.87 28.46 18.93
C ARG A 641 4.01 28.20 17.43
N PHE A 642 3.07 28.71 16.62
CA PHE A 642 3.15 28.62 15.16
C PHE A 642 4.41 29.31 14.62
N ALA A 643 4.72 30.52 15.08
CA ALA A 643 5.92 31.24 14.67
C ALA A 643 7.21 30.48 15.01
N ASP A 644 7.29 29.90 16.22
CA ASP A 644 8.43 29.11 16.67
C ASP A 644 8.58 27.82 15.82
N THR A 645 7.49 27.10 15.55
CA THR A 645 7.51 25.94 14.66
C THR A 645 7.93 26.31 13.24
N PHE A 646 7.38 27.40 12.69
CA PHE A 646 7.70 27.88 11.35
C PHE A 646 9.20 28.22 11.20
N CYS A 647 9.77 28.90 12.18
CA CYS A 647 11.21 29.19 12.22
C CYS A 647 12.04 27.90 12.38
N SER A 648 11.64 27.00 13.27
CA SER A 648 12.37 25.74 13.50
C SER A 648 12.43 24.88 12.25
N LEU A 649 11.30 24.75 11.55
CA LEU A 649 11.14 23.99 10.30
C LEU A 649 12.11 24.46 9.20
N ALA A 650 12.35 25.76 9.09
CA ALA A 650 13.27 26.33 8.10
C ALA A 650 14.74 25.88 8.28
N TYR A 651 15.16 25.62 9.53
CA TYR A 651 16.55 25.30 9.89
C TYR A 651 16.75 23.85 10.36
N SER A 652 15.72 23.02 10.30
CA SER A 652 15.78 21.59 10.65
C SER A 652 15.24 20.74 9.49
N VAL A 653 13.92 20.75 9.31
CA VAL A 653 13.19 19.97 8.30
C VAL A 653 13.69 20.33 6.91
N PHE A 654 13.66 21.61 6.55
CA PHE A 654 14.06 22.14 5.25
C PHE A 654 15.43 22.85 5.25
N GLU A 655 16.35 22.41 6.12
CA GLU A 655 17.71 22.93 6.14
C GLU A 655 18.36 22.82 4.76
N ALA A 656 19.01 23.89 4.30
CA ALA A 656 19.45 24.04 2.93
C ALA A 656 20.41 22.94 2.46
N GLN A 657 21.40 22.54 3.27
CA GLN A 657 22.35 21.49 2.89
C GLN A 657 21.72 20.10 2.88
N LYS A 658 20.86 19.79 3.86
CA LYS A 658 20.03 18.58 3.90
C LYS A 658 19.21 18.47 2.62
N MET A 659 18.47 19.52 2.26
CA MET A 659 17.64 19.52 1.05
C MET A 659 18.49 19.41 -0.22
N LYS A 660 19.62 20.12 -0.32
CA LYS A 660 20.57 19.98 -1.45
C LYS A 660 21.08 18.54 -1.59
N SER A 661 21.39 17.87 -0.47
CA SER A 661 21.82 16.47 -0.48
C SER A 661 20.72 15.53 -0.96
N ILE A 662 19.48 15.73 -0.51
CA ILE A 662 18.33 14.94 -0.98
C ILE A 662 18.13 15.14 -2.48
N ILE A 663 18.19 16.38 -2.97
CA ILE A 663 18.05 16.69 -4.40
C ILE A 663 19.12 15.99 -5.23
N ALA A 664 20.38 16.07 -4.80
CA ALA A 664 21.50 15.43 -5.50
C ALA A 664 21.36 13.89 -5.53
N ASP A 665 20.90 13.27 -4.43
CA ASP A 665 20.62 11.84 -4.37
C ASP A 665 19.49 11.43 -5.32
N GLN A 666 18.39 12.18 -5.33
CA GLN A 666 17.26 11.95 -6.24
C GLN A 666 17.66 12.12 -7.71
N GLU A 667 18.46 13.13 -8.03
CA GLU A 667 19.00 13.35 -9.37
C GLU A 667 19.86 12.17 -9.82
N SER A 668 20.85 11.79 -8.99
CA SER A 668 21.78 10.72 -9.32
C SER A 668 21.09 9.37 -9.53
N LYS A 669 20.04 9.08 -8.76
CA LYS A 669 19.31 7.82 -8.85
C LYS A 669 18.34 7.79 -10.03
N TYR A 670 17.58 8.86 -10.23
CA TYR A 670 16.35 8.78 -11.03
C TYR A 670 16.34 9.58 -12.33
N LEU A 671 17.32 10.46 -12.56
CA LEU A 671 17.33 11.32 -13.75
C LEU A 671 17.25 10.52 -15.06
N LYS A 672 18.00 9.42 -15.17
CA LYS A 672 18.01 8.55 -16.37
C LYS A 672 16.64 7.92 -16.68
N TYR A 673 15.90 7.52 -15.65
CA TYR A 673 14.55 6.93 -15.80
C TYR A 673 13.52 7.99 -16.16
N MET A 674 13.63 9.19 -15.57
CA MET A 674 12.78 10.32 -15.94
C MET A 674 13.00 10.74 -17.40
N VAL A 675 14.25 10.77 -17.86
CA VAL A 675 14.57 11.06 -19.26
C VAL A 675 13.97 10.00 -20.19
N MET A 676 14.07 8.71 -19.84
CA MET A 676 13.42 7.64 -20.61
C MET A 676 11.89 7.79 -20.64
N CYS A 677 11.27 8.16 -19.52
CA CYS A 677 9.82 8.45 -19.46
C CYS A 677 9.45 9.65 -20.35
N GLY A 678 10.24 10.71 -20.32
CA GLY A 678 10.07 11.87 -21.20
C GLY A 678 10.22 11.52 -22.68
N TRP A 679 11.15 10.62 -23.01
CA TRP A 679 11.32 10.10 -24.37
C TRP A 679 10.10 9.30 -24.82
N ARG A 680 9.61 8.39 -23.96
CA ARG A 680 8.42 7.57 -24.22
C ARG A 680 7.18 8.40 -24.57
N TRP A 681 6.96 9.46 -23.80
CA TRP A 681 5.77 10.31 -23.94
C TRP A 681 6.06 11.64 -24.61
N ASN A 682 7.16 11.74 -25.36
CA ASN A 682 7.43 12.89 -26.21
C ASN A 682 6.27 13.05 -27.20
N ASN A 683 5.67 14.23 -27.24
CA ASN A 683 4.51 14.49 -28.10
C ASN A 683 4.95 14.52 -29.57
N GLY A 684 4.59 13.47 -30.30
CA GLY A 684 5.00 13.23 -31.68
C GLY A 684 6.47 12.80 -31.82
N ASP A 685 6.96 12.86 -33.05
CA ASP A 685 8.33 12.44 -33.36
C ASP A 685 9.36 13.46 -32.85
N PRO A 686 10.36 13.01 -32.07
CA PRO A 686 11.44 13.86 -31.61
C PRO A 686 12.25 14.43 -32.77
N ARG A 687 12.77 15.66 -32.62
CA ARG A 687 13.56 16.35 -33.67
C ARG A 687 14.93 15.69 -33.94
N GLY A 688 15.38 14.79 -33.07
CA GLY A 688 16.65 14.08 -33.14
C GLY A 688 16.56 12.71 -32.48
N GLY A 689 17.68 11.97 -32.47
CA GLY A 689 17.76 10.64 -31.83
C GLY A 689 17.73 10.72 -30.30
N TYR A 690 17.59 9.55 -29.66
CA TYR A 690 17.53 9.44 -28.20
C TYR A 690 18.72 10.09 -27.49
N ASP A 691 19.95 9.95 -28.00
CA ASP A 691 21.13 10.53 -27.36
C ASP A 691 21.06 12.06 -27.27
N GLN A 692 20.58 12.71 -28.34
CA GLN A 692 20.39 14.16 -28.35
C GLN A 692 19.28 14.58 -27.38
N PHE A 693 18.13 13.90 -27.42
CA PHE A 693 17.03 14.16 -26.50
C PHE A 693 17.47 13.95 -25.04
N SER A 694 18.20 12.88 -24.78
CA SER A 694 18.68 12.53 -23.44
C SER A 694 19.60 13.60 -22.88
N ALA A 695 20.53 14.11 -23.68
CA ALA A 695 21.41 15.22 -23.28
C ALA A 695 20.63 16.53 -23.03
N GLU A 696 19.73 16.90 -23.93
CA GLU A 696 18.92 18.13 -23.83
C GLU A 696 17.97 18.08 -22.63
N GLN A 697 17.20 17.00 -22.50
CA GLN A 697 16.21 16.80 -21.46
C GLN A 697 16.87 16.60 -20.09
N GLY A 698 17.99 15.87 -20.04
CA GLY A 698 18.82 15.75 -18.84
C GLY A 698 19.30 17.11 -18.36
N SER A 699 19.85 17.94 -19.26
CA SER A 699 20.28 19.30 -18.92
C SER A 699 19.13 20.18 -18.42
N TYR A 700 17.94 20.06 -19.02
CA TYR A 700 16.75 20.78 -18.58
C TYR A 700 16.34 20.38 -17.17
N TYR A 701 16.23 19.07 -16.89
CA TYR A 701 15.85 18.58 -15.57
C TYR A 701 16.86 18.94 -14.49
N SER A 702 18.17 18.81 -14.73
CA SER A 702 19.21 19.24 -13.79
C SER A 702 19.10 20.74 -13.45
N LYS A 703 18.73 21.59 -14.41
CA LYS A 703 18.49 23.03 -14.16
C LYS A 703 17.28 23.27 -13.28
N GLU A 704 16.19 22.51 -13.47
CA GLU A 704 14.99 22.61 -12.62
C GLU A 704 15.28 22.13 -11.19
N LEU A 705 16.06 21.07 -11.02
CA LEU A 705 16.51 20.62 -9.69
C LEU A 705 17.45 21.64 -9.02
N ALA A 706 18.33 22.29 -9.79
CA ALA A 706 19.18 23.38 -9.28
C ALA A 706 18.37 24.62 -8.84
N LYS A 707 17.25 24.93 -9.52
CA LYS A 707 16.32 25.98 -9.05
C LYS A 707 15.69 25.61 -7.71
N MET A 708 15.30 24.35 -7.53
CA MET A 708 14.77 23.88 -6.24
C MET A 708 15.84 23.91 -5.14
N ALA A 709 17.09 23.56 -5.44
CA ALA A 709 18.20 23.73 -4.50
C ALA A 709 18.42 25.20 -4.11
N THR A 710 18.30 26.12 -5.08
CA THR A 710 18.36 27.57 -4.84
C THR A 710 17.16 28.05 -4.01
N PHE A 711 15.99 27.44 -4.19
CA PHE A 711 14.81 27.72 -3.38
C PHE A 711 15.11 27.47 -1.90
N PHE A 712 15.51 26.26 -1.54
CA PHE A 712 15.78 25.92 -0.14
C PHE A 712 16.96 26.70 0.46
N GLU A 713 17.95 27.07 -0.36
CA GLU A 713 19.05 27.92 0.08
C GLU A 713 18.62 29.32 0.53
N LYS A 714 17.61 29.90 -0.11
CA LYS A 714 17.19 31.28 0.13
C LYS A 714 15.88 31.41 0.87
N ARG A 715 15.04 30.37 0.89
CA ARG A 715 13.64 30.46 1.32
C ARG A 715 13.50 30.90 2.77
N ALA A 716 14.37 30.43 3.66
CA ALA A 716 14.29 30.73 5.09
C ALA A 716 14.28 32.24 5.37
N ASP A 717 15.17 33.01 4.71
CA ASP A 717 15.31 34.45 4.95
C ASP A 717 14.01 35.21 4.63
N TYR A 718 13.36 34.87 3.52
CA TYR A 718 12.13 35.53 3.07
C TYR A 718 10.91 35.02 3.81
N ALA A 719 10.73 33.70 3.93
CA ALA A 719 9.53 33.12 4.50
C ALA A 719 9.37 33.48 6.00
N ILE A 720 10.48 33.58 6.74
CA ILE A 720 10.46 34.00 8.15
C ILE A 720 10.12 35.49 8.27
N GLU A 721 10.63 36.33 7.37
CA GLU A 721 10.29 37.76 7.33
C GLU A 721 8.79 37.95 7.00
N ASP A 722 8.29 37.29 5.96
CA ASP A 722 6.88 37.32 5.57
C ASP A 722 5.98 36.86 6.74
N MET A 723 6.36 35.76 7.41
CA MET A 723 5.64 35.24 8.58
C MET A 723 5.59 36.28 9.71
N ARG A 724 6.71 36.93 10.02
CA ARG A 724 6.80 37.93 11.09
C ARG A 724 5.97 39.17 10.78
N GLU A 725 6.04 39.66 9.54
CA GLU A 725 5.20 40.77 9.07
C GLU A 725 3.73 40.39 9.22
N TYR A 726 3.34 39.19 8.76
CA TYR A 726 1.97 38.71 8.82
C TYR A 726 1.42 38.58 10.24
N LEU A 727 2.22 38.05 11.18
CA LEU A 727 1.81 37.85 12.57
C LEU A 727 2.01 39.08 13.46
N GLY A 728 2.62 40.15 12.94
CA GLY A 728 2.99 41.34 13.73
C GLY A 728 4.03 41.04 14.82
N ILE A 729 4.91 40.05 14.61
CA ILE A 729 5.96 39.66 15.55
C ILE A 729 7.24 40.39 15.15
N HIS A 730 7.59 41.44 15.90
CA HIS A 730 8.78 42.25 15.65
C HIS A 730 9.83 42.01 16.76
N GLY A 731 11.04 41.61 16.37
CA GLY A 731 12.18 41.42 17.26
C GLY A 731 13.49 41.25 16.49
N ASP A 732 14.62 41.59 17.10
CA ASP A 732 15.94 41.32 16.52
C ASP A 732 16.10 39.81 16.30
N ASN A 733 16.79 39.42 15.21
CA ASN A 733 17.21 38.03 15.02
C ASN A 733 18.15 37.63 16.17
N ALA A 734 17.74 36.60 16.89
CA ALA A 734 18.57 35.92 17.87
C ALA A 734 18.83 34.48 17.42
N THR A 735 19.95 33.91 17.84
CA THR A 735 20.31 32.54 17.47
C THR A 735 20.60 31.72 18.71
N ILE A 736 20.29 30.43 18.64
CA ILE A 736 20.79 29.43 19.59
C ILE A 736 21.64 28.46 18.78
N THR A 737 22.93 28.41 19.08
CA THR A 737 23.85 27.44 18.48
C THR A 737 24.09 26.30 19.46
N VAL A 738 23.85 25.05 19.06
CA VAL A 738 24.20 23.86 19.84
C VAL A 738 25.35 23.15 19.16
N THR A 739 26.40 22.86 19.92
CA THR A 739 27.47 21.95 19.50
C THR A 739 27.23 20.57 20.13
N ARG A 740 27.14 19.51 19.33
CA ARG A 740 27.03 18.13 19.79
C ARG A 740 28.42 17.53 19.98
N LYS A 741 28.65 16.91 21.14
CA LYS A 741 29.80 16.03 21.39
C LYS A 741 29.30 14.61 21.64
N GLY A 742 29.86 13.63 20.95
CA GLY A 742 29.38 12.25 21.01
C GLY A 742 28.18 12.00 20.09
N SER A 743 27.43 10.93 20.37
CA SER A 743 26.30 10.49 19.53
C SER A 743 24.98 10.57 20.28
N GLY A 744 23.99 11.20 19.65
CA GLY A 744 22.66 11.46 20.18
C GLY A 744 21.95 12.51 19.34
N THR A 745 20.68 12.70 19.60
CA THR A 745 19.83 13.69 18.93
C THR A 745 19.48 14.82 19.90
N VAL A 746 19.18 15.98 19.34
CA VAL A 746 18.62 17.11 20.10
C VAL A 746 17.35 17.50 19.39
N THR A 747 16.28 17.82 20.12
CA THR A 747 15.07 18.44 19.57
C THR A 747 14.98 19.88 20.06
N ALA A 748 14.50 20.79 19.21
CA ALA A 748 14.21 22.17 19.54
C ALA A 748 12.71 22.41 19.33
N GLY A 749 11.96 22.50 20.43
CA GLY A 749 10.50 22.38 20.39
C GLY A 749 10.09 20.95 20.03
N THR A 750 9.37 20.80 18.91
CA THR A 750 8.95 19.49 18.36
C THR A 750 9.84 18.97 17.25
N ALA A 751 10.76 19.79 16.71
CA ALA A 751 11.61 19.40 15.57
C ALA A 751 12.98 18.88 16.02
N GLU A 752 13.51 17.88 15.32
CA GLU A 752 14.87 17.41 15.55
C GLU A 752 15.91 18.39 15.00
N ALA A 753 16.88 18.76 15.82
CA ALA A 753 18.02 19.60 15.45
C ALA A 753 18.96 18.80 14.55
N VAL A 754 18.97 19.16 13.27
CA VAL A 754 19.89 18.57 12.28
C VAL A 754 21.25 19.25 12.42
N PHE A 755 22.26 18.49 12.82
CA PHE A 755 23.63 18.99 12.98
C PHE A 755 24.38 18.94 11.65
N SER A 756 24.95 20.07 11.23
CA SER A 756 25.99 20.12 10.21
C SER A 756 27.32 19.85 10.91
N ASP A 757 27.94 18.70 10.61
CA ASP A 757 29.04 18.07 11.36
C ASP A 757 28.66 17.78 12.84
N SER A 758 28.76 18.81 13.66
CA SER A 758 28.50 18.77 15.10
C SER A 758 27.88 20.07 15.59
N VAL A 759 27.43 20.95 14.70
CA VAL A 759 26.83 22.23 15.06
C VAL A 759 25.44 22.35 14.44
N TRP A 760 24.48 22.75 15.26
CA TRP A 760 23.15 23.18 14.85
C TRP A 760 22.98 24.66 15.25
N THR A 761 22.27 25.45 14.46
CA THR A 761 21.89 26.82 14.83
C THR A 761 20.43 27.06 14.48
N GLY A 762 19.62 27.37 15.50
CA GLY A 762 18.25 27.85 15.32
C GLY A 762 18.19 29.37 15.41
N THR A 763 17.35 30.00 14.58
CA THR A 763 17.06 31.44 14.64
C THR A 763 15.69 31.67 15.24
N TYR A 764 15.59 32.58 16.19
CA TYR A 764 14.39 32.89 16.96
C TYR A 764 14.26 34.41 17.12
N SER A 765 13.11 34.86 17.62
CA SER A 765 12.99 36.25 18.08
C SER A 765 13.80 36.45 19.37
N ASP A 766 14.51 37.58 19.47
CA ASP A 766 15.30 37.92 20.66
C ASP A 766 14.48 37.80 21.95
N GLY A 767 15.05 37.10 22.94
CA GLY A 767 14.42 36.83 24.23
C GLY A 767 13.44 35.66 24.29
N SER A 768 13.09 35.03 23.16
CA SER A 768 12.19 33.86 23.12
C SER A 768 12.77 32.68 23.88
N GLU A 769 11.95 31.97 24.64
CA GLU A 769 12.39 30.78 25.39
C GLU A 769 12.16 29.52 24.56
N VAL A 770 13.24 28.83 24.21
CA VAL A 770 13.25 27.62 23.39
C VAL A 770 13.52 26.43 24.30
N THR A 771 12.71 25.38 24.18
CA THR A 771 12.94 24.12 24.89
C THR A 771 13.83 23.22 24.02
N LEU A 772 14.97 22.80 24.54
CA LEU A 772 15.88 21.84 23.92
C LEU A 772 15.86 20.52 24.70
N THR A 773 15.70 19.39 24.02
CA THR A 773 15.74 18.06 24.65
C THR A 773 16.78 17.18 23.98
N ALA A 774 17.73 16.65 24.75
CA ALA A 774 18.75 15.73 24.28
C ALA A 774 18.32 14.27 24.47
N LYS A 775 18.52 13.43 23.46
CA LYS A 775 18.29 11.98 23.55
C LYS A 775 19.56 11.23 23.14
N PRO A 776 20.16 10.41 24.02
CA PRO A 776 21.36 9.66 23.67
C PRO A 776 21.09 8.61 22.60
N ALA A 777 22.07 8.36 21.72
CA ALA A 777 22.03 7.22 20.81
C ALA A 777 22.30 5.91 21.59
N SER A 778 21.92 4.76 21.00
CA SER A 778 22.23 3.45 21.59
C SER A 778 23.74 3.31 21.89
N GLY A 779 24.08 2.84 23.10
CA GLY A 779 25.46 2.74 23.59
C GLY A 779 26.09 4.07 24.04
N TYR A 780 25.30 5.13 24.19
CA TYR A 780 25.72 6.41 24.76
C TYR A 780 24.82 6.77 25.95
N ARG A 781 25.34 7.60 26.86
CA ARG A 781 24.53 8.32 27.86
C ARG A 781 24.64 9.81 27.64
N PHE A 782 23.62 10.54 28.03
CA PHE A 782 23.68 12.00 28.10
C PHE A 782 24.44 12.44 29.36
N ASP A 783 25.47 13.27 29.19
CA ASP A 783 26.30 13.76 30.30
C ASP A 783 25.91 15.18 30.75
N GLY A 784 25.23 15.95 29.89
CA GLY A 784 24.74 17.28 30.24
C GLY A 784 24.88 18.35 29.15
N TRP A 785 24.22 19.47 29.41
CA TRP A 785 24.33 20.74 28.70
C TRP A 785 25.42 21.61 29.34
N SER A 786 26.15 22.35 28.53
CA SER A 786 27.10 23.38 28.98
C SER A 786 27.08 24.59 28.04
N GLY A 787 27.66 25.73 28.45
CA GLY A 787 27.62 26.99 27.69
C GLY A 787 26.57 27.94 28.25
N ALA A 788 25.67 28.44 27.39
CA ALA A 788 24.64 29.42 27.79
C ALA A 788 23.64 28.89 28.85
N VAL A 789 23.41 27.58 28.88
CA VAL A 789 22.75 26.87 29.98
C VAL A 789 23.62 25.69 30.38
N THR A 790 23.74 25.46 31.69
CA THR A 790 24.42 24.28 32.25
C THR A 790 23.39 23.48 33.04
N SER A 791 23.17 22.23 32.64
CA SER A 791 22.20 21.32 33.27
C SER A 791 22.59 19.87 33.04
N SER A 792 22.27 19.00 33.99
CA SER A 792 22.33 17.54 33.81
C SER A 792 21.01 16.96 33.28
N ASP A 793 19.93 17.74 33.27
CA ASP A 793 18.63 17.31 32.77
C ASP A 793 18.65 17.25 31.24
N GLU A 794 18.06 16.22 30.66
CA GLU A 794 17.98 16.04 29.20
C GLU A 794 17.25 17.21 28.52
N THR A 795 16.27 17.80 29.19
CA THR A 795 15.50 18.94 28.72
C THR A 795 15.91 20.23 29.42
N VAL A 796 16.17 21.28 28.63
CA VAL A 796 16.48 22.64 29.11
C VAL A 796 15.66 23.69 28.39
N LYS A 797 15.43 24.81 29.05
CA LYS A 797 14.87 26.02 28.46
C LYS A 797 15.97 27.05 28.27
N VAL A 798 16.13 27.55 27.05
CA VAL A 798 17.18 28.48 26.64
C VAL A 798 16.53 29.72 26.07
N LYS A 799 16.88 30.90 26.57
CA LYS A 799 16.47 32.16 25.94
C LYS A 799 17.36 32.46 24.74
N ALA A 800 16.76 32.64 23.57
CA ALA A 800 17.46 33.07 22.38
C ALA A 800 17.99 34.49 22.57
N GLY A 801 19.23 34.71 22.12
CA GLY A 801 19.85 36.04 22.11
C GLY A 801 21.00 36.10 21.13
N LYS A 802 21.68 37.25 21.01
CA LYS A 802 22.89 37.36 20.19
C LYS A 802 24.02 36.51 20.79
N GLY A 803 24.46 35.47 20.07
CA GLY A 803 25.61 34.64 20.44
C GLY A 803 25.33 33.61 21.54
N VAL A 804 24.08 33.18 21.72
CA VAL A 804 23.74 32.09 22.65
C VAL A 804 24.24 30.78 22.08
N ALA A 805 25.22 30.17 22.75
CA ALA A 805 25.83 28.91 22.33
C ALA A 805 25.86 27.89 23.48
N LEU A 806 25.48 26.66 23.19
CA LEU A 806 25.50 25.53 24.11
C LEU A 806 26.29 24.36 23.53
N THR A 807 26.72 23.46 24.39
CA THR A 807 27.25 22.16 24.02
C THR A 807 26.42 21.06 24.69
N CYS A 808 25.92 20.14 23.89
CA CYS A 808 25.24 18.92 24.32
C CYS A 808 26.24 17.77 24.28
N THR A 809 26.51 17.13 25.42
CA THR A 809 27.53 16.08 25.51
C THR A 809 26.91 14.71 25.74
N PHE A 810 27.24 13.77 24.88
CA PHE A 810 26.96 12.36 25.00
C PHE A 810 28.28 11.60 25.16
N THR A 811 28.36 10.75 26.18
CA THR A 811 29.54 9.90 26.39
C THR A 811 29.20 8.48 26.02
N LYS A 812 30.07 7.89 25.19
CA LYS A 812 29.97 6.48 24.83
C LYS A 812 30.12 5.64 26.09
N LEU A 813 29.17 4.75 26.32
CA LEU A 813 29.26 3.76 27.39
C LEU A 813 30.31 2.72 26.99
N GLU A 814 31.17 2.32 27.92
CA GLU A 814 32.02 1.15 27.70
C GLU A 814 31.13 -0.09 27.63
N ALA A 815 31.38 -0.97 26.68
CA ALA A 815 30.59 -2.17 26.50
C ALA A 815 30.65 -3.03 27.77
N VAL A 816 29.54 -3.14 28.47
CA VAL A 816 29.42 -4.00 29.64
C VAL A 816 29.10 -5.40 29.14
N ARG A 817 29.95 -6.36 29.47
CA ARG A 817 29.78 -7.76 29.06
C ARG A 817 28.46 -8.29 29.66
N GLY A 818 27.51 -8.68 28.80
CA GLY A 818 26.19 -9.16 29.20
C GLY A 818 25.10 -8.09 29.28
N ASP A 819 25.41 -6.84 28.96
CA ASP A 819 24.42 -5.78 28.74
C ASP A 819 23.86 -5.91 27.33
N ILE A 820 22.78 -6.67 27.21
CA ILE A 820 22.15 -6.99 25.92
C ILE A 820 21.28 -5.81 25.50
N ASN A 821 20.56 -5.17 26.43
CA ASN A 821 19.66 -4.06 26.11
C ASN A 821 20.38 -2.71 25.90
N GLY A 822 21.69 -2.63 26.19
CA GLY A 822 22.52 -1.46 25.98
C GLY A 822 22.32 -0.33 27.00
N ASP A 823 21.78 -0.65 28.19
CA ASP A 823 21.49 0.31 29.26
C ASP A 823 22.72 0.68 30.12
N GLY A 824 23.86 0.04 29.83
CA GLY A 824 25.12 0.20 30.54
C GLY A 824 25.29 -0.73 31.74
N ARG A 825 24.41 -1.72 31.96
CA ARG A 825 24.46 -2.66 33.10
C ARG A 825 23.95 -4.05 32.72
N ALA A 826 24.79 -5.08 32.85
CA ALA A 826 24.33 -6.46 32.82
C ALA A 826 23.49 -6.80 34.05
N ASN A 827 22.16 -6.82 33.91
CA ASN A 827 21.21 -6.95 35.01
C ASN A 827 20.06 -7.93 34.67
N THR A 828 19.06 -8.01 35.55
CA THR A 828 17.94 -8.95 35.38
C THR A 828 17.14 -8.70 34.10
N ALA A 829 17.10 -7.47 33.58
CA ALA A 829 16.46 -7.14 32.31
C ALA A 829 17.13 -7.87 31.13
N ASP A 830 18.46 -7.89 31.08
CA ASP A 830 19.22 -8.61 30.06
C ASP A 830 18.99 -10.13 30.15
N LEU A 831 18.90 -10.63 31.38
CA LEU A 831 18.62 -12.04 31.64
C LEU A 831 17.23 -12.45 31.13
N VAL A 832 16.23 -11.58 31.32
CA VAL A 832 14.89 -11.78 30.75
C VAL A 832 14.91 -11.68 29.24
N LEU A 833 15.69 -10.75 28.68
CA LEU A 833 15.81 -10.53 27.25
C LEU A 833 16.44 -11.74 26.54
N LEU A 834 17.53 -12.28 27.08
CA LEU A 834 18.14 -13.53 26.61
C LEU A 834 17.19 -14.72 26.77
N SER A 835 16.45 -14.79 27.88
CA SER A 835 15.45 -15.85 28.05
C SER A 835 14.32 -15.78 27.02
N LYS A 836 13.85 -14.59 26.65
CA LYS A 836 12.80 -14.41 25.63
C LYS A 836 13.31 -14.78 24.24
N TYR A 837 14.55 -14.39 23.93
CA TYR A 837 15.21 -14.76 22.68
C TYR A 837 15.31 -16.29 22.52
N LEU A 838 15.79 -16.99 23.56
CA LEU A 838 15.91 -18.44 23.55
C LEU A 838 14.56 -19.18 23.45
N LEU A 839 13.47 -18.52 23.84
CA LEU A 839 12.10 -19.04 23.71
C LEU A 839 11.45 -18.66 22.36
N GLY A 840 12.15 -17.96 21.47
CA GLY A 840 11.62 -17.50 20.18
C GLY A 840 10.60 -16.35 20.31
N ALA A 841 10.54 -15.68 21.46
CA ALA A 841 9.62 -14.58 21.72
C ALA A 841 10.21 -13.20 21.37
N SER A 842 11.49 -13.13 20.98
CA SER A 842 12.17 -11.93 20.49
C SER A 842 13.35 -12.32 19.60
N GLU A 843 13.75 -11.43 18.69
CA GLU A 843 14.97 -11.56 17.88
C GLU A 843 16.04 -10.57 18.36
N PHE A 844 17.31 -10.90 18.17
CA PHE A 844 18.43 -10.02 18.49
C PHE A 844 19.00 -9.37 17.23
N SER A 845 19.27 -8.08 17.31
CA SER A 845 20.16 -7.37 16.40
C SER A 845 21.59 -7.92 16.48
N LYS A 846 22.41 -7.58 15.50
CA LYS A 846 23.84 -7.96 15.47
C LYS A 846 24.63 -7.47 16.70
N ALA A 847 24.22 -6.37 17.30
CA ALA A 847 24.86 -5.81 18.49
C ALA A 847 24.44 -6.53 19.78
N GLU A 848 23.14 -6.81 19.92
CA GLU A 848 22.59 -7.60 21.03
C GLU A 848 23.17 -9.01 21.03
N TRP A 849 23.22 -9.65 19.86
CA TRP A 849 23.79 -10.98 19.69
C TRP A 849 25.25 -11.04 20.16
N LYS A 850 26.05 -10.02 19.82
CA LYS A 850 27.45 -9.93 20.25
C LYS A 850 27.60 -9.70 21.75
N SER A 851 26.63 -9.06 22.39
CA SER A 851 26.63 -8.83 23.84
C SER A 851 26.07 -10.03 24.61
N ALA A 852 25.23 -10.83 23.94
CA ALA A 852 24.64 -12.06 24.43
C ALA A 852 25.59 -13.28 24.32
N ASP A 853 26.47 -13.34 23.33
CA ASP A 853 27.53 -14.36 23.21
C ASP A 853 28.62 -14.13 24.26
N LEU A 854 28.33 -14.57 25.48
CA LEU A 854 29.14 -14.36 26.67
C LEU A 854 30.31 -15.33 26.71
N ASN A 855 30.20 -16.51 26.11
CA ASN A 855 31.26 -17.50 26.09
C ASN A 855 32.20 -17.37 24.85
N SER A 856 31.82 -16.52 23.87
CA SER A 856 32.54 -16.26 22.62
C SER A 856 32.66 -17.47 21.69
N ASP A 857 31.68 -18.38 21.71
CA ASP A 857 31.61 -19.54 20.83
C ASP A 857 30.95 -19.24 19.48
N GLY A 858 30.48 -18.01 19.31
CA GLY A 858 29.80 -17.58 18.09
C GLY A 858 28.35 -18.02 18.03
N THR A 859 27.73 -18.30 19.17
CA THR A 859 26.28 -18.50 19.34
C THR A 859 25.79 -17.78 20.61
N ALA A 860 24.49 -17.45 20.67
CA ALA A 860 23.85 -16.94 21.88
C ALA A 860 22.84 -17.99 22.34
N ASP A 861 23.22 -18.81 23.30
CA ASP A 861 22.48 -20.01 23.67
C ASP A 861 22.24 -20.15 25.20
N THR A 862 21.75 -21.32 25.61
CA THR A 862 21.49 -21.60 27.03
C THR A 862 22.73 -21.52 27.92
N PHE A 863 23.94 -21.73 27.39
CA PHE A 863 25.19 -21.56 28.14
C PHE A 863 25.45 -20.09 28.44
N ASP A 864 25.18 -19.19 27.49
CA ASP A 864 25.29 -17.75 27.73
C ASP A 864 24.28 -17.26 28.77
N LEU A 865 23.07 -17.83 28.79
CA LEU A 865 22.09 -17.53 29.83
C LEU A 865 22.62 -17.89 31.23
N VAL A 866 23.40 -18.97 31.35
CA VAL A 866 24.07 -19.35 32.61
C VAL A 866 25.18 -18.36 32.97
N PHE A 867 25.98 -17.91 32.01
CA PHE A 867 26.98 -16.87 32.23
C PHE A 867 26.34 -15.55 32.67
N LEU A 868 25.28 -15.13 31.99
CA LEU A 868 24.56 -13.90 32.32
C LEU A 868 23.94 -13.98 33.71
N ARG A 869 23.37 -15.13 34.07
CA ARG A 869 22.86 -15.37 35.43
C ARG A 869 23.94 -15.17 36.48
N ASN A 870 25.13 -15.73 36.27
CA ASN A 870 26.24 -15.56 37.21
C ASN A 870 26.68 -14.10 37.32
N ILE A 871 26.72 -13.36 36.19
CA ILE A 871 27.02 -11.92 36.17
C ILE A 871 25.98 -11.13 36.98
N VAL A 872 24.69 -11.47 36.84
CA VAL A 872 23.58 -10.77 37.51
C VAL A 872 23.46 -11.12 38.99
N THR A 873 23.76 -12.36 39.39
CA THR A 873 23.57 -12.84 40.77
C THR A 873 24.81 -12.71 41.67
N GLY A 874 25.99 -12.41 41.10
CA GLY A 874 27.25 -12.25 41.83
C GLY A 874 28.07 -13.54 41.92
#